data_AF-A0A366HTJ7-F1
#
_entry.id   AF-A0A366HTJ7-F1
#
_cell.length_a   1.000
_cell.length_b   1.000
_cell.length_c   1.000
_cell.angle_alpha   90.00
_cell.angle_beta   90.00
_cell.angle_gamma   90.00
#
_symmetry.space_group_name_H-M   'P 1'
#
loop_
_entity.id
_entity.type
_entity.pdbx_description
1 polymer ?
#
loop_
_entity_poly.entity_id
_entity_poly.type
_entity_poly.pdbx_seq_one_letter_code
_entity_poly.pdbx_strand_id
1 'polypeptide(L)'
;MNITSSHTTNEGRFTRFGLAALVSLTCGGLALAQSPSSTPATPPPDAAITLPPVTVTAETPLRTSEDLLNLPQSITVIEHEDLIRRQPRTPIEALQEEPGIWAVSVAAQGSPIIRGQLGNRNLYLWDGVRINNAAGFGGPSPFFNQFPIGALDRVEVIRGSGSVQYGSDAIGGVLNLIPRRASFSDTVNVGGELYGRYGSNDDEFTETLDVHATGPTLAFSAGITRQDVDDYKGPGEGTLSPTGYEATGGYANLAFRPAEGHTFRLSWIHNRRDDVETYVQSKLNANGVPRIFTPDETRGIVKFDYTAENLGSWSDELRVYGYYHYYDQLSERRRQNDTNFSNTKTTTDQEVLGVGVQNAVSFEKHSVRLIYGVDYRYEMLDSSISQSIYDYASGNTSVVEPYGNVPDGTYDVFDAFATFEFRPTERLLLTVGARFENSHINSDPSQSDVIPDAGYDINDLSIDESWQSVTWNAGAIYNVTENWDLVANIGSGFRAPGYWDLLSAGTPTFSSRIAYLPSPNLDPEKSITYEFGPRYHSSRTNFSLVGFYTRLDDLIGSQTEGTVTLPGQGTFAATHEANIGEGYVTGAELALAYELADNWTFFGNATYTYGKDTASGYPPRFIPPFFGTVGLRYEHPSGRWWVEVVEVFSDRLRRHAPDDEQDAGFSKDPAYGSPNDTNNPPLRDDFSLPGWAITNVRGGVNVWREGDRALDLTLAFNNIFDTRYREAYAQRQKVAPGFGIVVGARLTF
;
A
#
# COMPACT_ATOMS: atom_id res chain seq x y z
N MET A 1 41.47 -30.52 -26.67
CA MET A 1 42.66 -30.19 -25.85
C MET A 1 42.25 -28.98 -25.03
N ASN A 2 42.08 -29.20 -23.73
CA ASN A 2 41.34 -28.33 -22.82
C ASN A 2 42.07 -27.02 -22.53
N ILE A 3 41.37 -25.89 -22.66
CA ILE A 3 41.71 -24.64 -21.96
C ILE A 3 40.42 -24.16 -21.31
N THR A 4 40.26 -24.55 -20.04
CA THR A 4 39.27 -24.03 -19.11
C THR A 4 39.75 -22.67 -18.60
N SER A 5 39.04 -21.58 -18.92
CA SER A 5 39.19 -20.29 -18.24
C SER A 5 38.00 -20.09 -17.29
N SER A 6 38.23 -20.38 -16.02
CA SER A 6 37.36 -20.03 -14.91
C SER A 6 37.41 -18.51 -14.69
N HIS A 7 36.33 -17.80 -15.00
CA HIS A 7 36.07 -16.49 -14.42
C HIS A 7 35.30 -16.69 -13.11
N THR A 8 36.06 -16.71 -12.02
CA THR A 8 35.56 -16.54 -10.65
C THR A 8 35.10 -15.11 -10.48
N THR A 9 33.79 -14.88 -10.42
CA THR A 9 33.23 -13.73 -9.71
C THR A 9 33.41 -13.99 -8.22
N ASN A 10 34.07 -13.05 -7.54
CA ASN A 10 34.23 -13.07 -6.09
C ASN A 10 32.85 -12.94 -5.44
N GLU A 11 32.23 -14.06 -5.10
CA GLU A 11 31.26 -14.11 -4.01
C GLU A 11 32.01 -13.85 -2.71
N GLY A 12 31.94 -12.62 -2.22
CA GLY A 12 32.16 -12.34 -0.80
C GLY A 12 31.03 -12.97 0.00
N ARG A 13 31.10 -14.28 0.23
CA ARG A 13 30.31 -14.95 1.26
C ARG A 13 30.67 -14.33 2.60
N PHE A 14 29.86 -13.37 3.05
CA PHE A 14 29.88 -12.96 4.45
C PHE A 14 29.49 -14.18 5.27
N THR A 15 30.46 -14.63 6.06
CA THR A 15 30.29 -15.70 7.04
C THR A 15 29.11 -15.33 7.94
N ARG A 16 28.05 -16.17 7.90
CA ARG A 16 26.90 -16.12 8.79
C ARG A 16 27.37 -16.00 10.24
N PHE A 17 27.21 -14.82 10.85
CA PHE A 17 27.25 -14.65 12.30
C PHE A 17 25.82 -14.35 12.75
N GLY A 18 25.07 -15.40 13.07
CA GLY A 18 23.84 -15.25 13.83
C GLY A 18 24.20 -14.71 15.21
N LEU A 19 23.70 -13.53 15.55
CA LEU A 19 23.84 -12.94 16.87
C LEU A 19 22.85 -13.64 17.83
N ALA A 20 23.12 -14.89 18.18
CA ALA A 20 22.41 -15.58 19.24
C ALA A 20 22.86 -15.00 20.60
N ALA A 21 22.18 -13.97 21.08
CA ALA A 21 22.39 -13.43 22.42
C ALA A 21 21.79 -14.39 23.48
N LEU A 22 22.64 -15.24 24.04
CA LEU A 22 22.39 -15.98 25.28
C LEU A 22 22.41 -15.00 26.46
N VAL A 23 21.24 -14.69 27.02
CA VAL A 23 21.13 -13.95 28.29
C VAL A 23 21.40 -14.90 29.45
N SER A 24 22.62 -14.87 29.99
CA SER A 24 22.97 -15.49 31.27
C SER A 24 22.82 -14.45 32.39
N LEU A 25 21.78 -14.59 33.21
CA LEU A 25 21.60 -13.85 34.47
C LEU A 25 22.67 -14.24 35.50
N THR A 26 23.36 -13.25 36.06
CA THR A 26 23.97 -13.37 37.40
C THR A 26 23.57 -12.18 38.26
N CYS A 27 22.80 -12.47 39.31
CA CYS A 27 22.45 -11.57 40.40
C CYS A 27 23.69 -11.09 41.17
N GLY A 28 23.70 -9.81 41.53
CA GLY A 28 24.52 -9.23 42.59
C GLY A 28 23.83 -8.00 43.14
N GLY A 29 23.23 -8.11 44.33
CA GLY A 29 22.39 -7.07 44.93
C GLY A 29 23.12 -6.10 45.86
N LEU A 30 22.42 -5.01 46.20
CA LEU A 30 22.50 -4.13 47.38
C LEU A 30 21.77 -2.81 46.99
N ALA A 31 20.97 -2.09 47.78
CA ALA A 31 20.08 -2.32 48.91
C ALA A 31 19.33 -0.97 49.15
N LEU A 32 18.04 -1.05 49.47
CA LEU A 32 17.21 -0.13 50.29
C LEU A 32 17.10 1.36 49.94
N ALA A 33 15.88 1.81 49.61
CA ALA A 33 15.21 2.93 50.31
C ALA A 33 13.69 2.95 50.05
N GLN A 34 12.95 3.54 50.99
CA GLN A 34 11.54 3.36 51.32
C GLN A 34 10.55 4.06 50.37
N SER A 35 9.37 3.47 50.23
CA SER A 35 8.16 4.06 49.64
C SER A 35 7.45 4.98 50.64
N PRO A 36 6.77 6.03 50.16
CA PRO A 36 5.52 6.46 50.76
C PRO A 36 4.34 6.28 49.79
N SER A 37 3.22 5.89 50.39
CA SER A 37 1.88 5.79 49.82
C SER A 37 1.33 7.14 49.32
N SER A 38 0.59 7.12 48.21
CA SER A 38 -0.45 8.12 47.95
C SER A 38 -1.70 7.49 47.32
N THR A 39 -2.83 7.98 47.81
CA THR A 39 -4.25 7.60 47.64
C THR A 39 -4.75 7.81 46.21
N PRO A 40 -5.85 7.16 45.75
CA PRO A 40 -6.42 7.39 44.43
C PRO A 40 -7.00 8.81 44.33
N ALA A 41 -6.64 9.53 43.27
CA ALA A 41 -7.22 10.84 42.96
C ALA A 41 -8.60 10.68 42.31
N THR A 42 -9.58 11.40 42.84
CA THR A 42 -10.91 11.64 42.23
C THR A 42 -10.75 12.38 40.90
N PRO A 43 -11.48 12.04 39.82
CA PRO A 43 -11.39 12.77 38.55
C PRO A 43 -12.00 14.19 38.69
N PRO A 44 -11.44 15.22 38.03
CA PRO A 44 -12.07 16.54 37.96
C PRO A 44 -13.25 16.56 36.97
N PRO A 45 -14.21 17.50 37.12
CA PRO A 45 -15.43 17.57 36.34
C PRO A 45 -15.26 18.32 35.01
N ASP A 46 -15.98 17.86 33.97
CA ASP A 46 -16.28 18.50 32.68
C ASP A 46 -15.20 19.44 32.11
N ALA A 47 -14.22 18.85 31.41
CA ALA A 47 -13.45 19.58 30.42
C ALA A 47 -14.28 19.66 29.13
N ALA A 48 -14.53 20.88 28.65
CA ALA A 48 -15.11 21.12 27.34
C ALA A 48 -14.32 20.32 26.28
N ILE A 49 -15.04 19.53 25.48
CA ILE A 49 -14.50 18.72 24.38
C ILE A 49 -13.88 19.66 23.35
N THR A 50 -12.58 19.90 23.46
CA THR A 50 -11.75 20.43 22.37
C THR A 50 -11.62 19.32 21.34
N LEU A 51 -12.21 19.51 20.16
CA LEU A 51 -12.18 18.56 19.05
C LEU A 51 -10.82 18.64 18.32
N PRO A 52 -10.01 17.58 18.34
CA PRO A 52 -8.81 17.53 17.51
C PRO A 52 -9.14 17.52 15.99
N PRO A 53 -8.13 17.79 15.14
CA PRO A 53 -8.28 18.02 13.71
C PRO A 53 -8.92 16.91 12.86
N VAL A 54 -9.82 17.32 11.95
CA VAL A 54 -10.13 16.62 10.72
C VAL A 54 -9.25 17.17 9.60
N THR A 55 -7.99 16.77 9.60
CA THR A 55 -7.24 16.65 8.35
C THR A 55 -6.43 15.39 8.47
N VAL A 56 -6.55 14.52 7.48
CA VAL A 56 -5.78 13.30 7.45
C VAL A 56 -4.42 13.61 6.80
N THR A 57 -3.71 14.58 7.37
CA THR A 57 -2.30 14.83 7.07
C THR A 57 -1.51 14.49 8.31
N ALA A 58 -0.34 13.89 8.10
CA ALA A 58 0.29 12.99 9.04
C ALA A 58 0.68 13.58 10.40
N GLU A 59 0.57 14.89 10.65
CA GLU A 59 0.99 15.52 11.92
C GLU A 59 -0.12 15.85 12.91
N THR A 60 -1.38 15.50 12.65
CA THR A 60 -2.37 15.56 13.73
C THR A 60 -1.93 14.57 14.82
N PRO A 61 -1.59 15.04 16.05
CA PRO A 61 -1.22 14.13 17.13
C PRO A 61 -2.40 13.18 17.34
N LEU A 62 -2.12 11.87 17.35
CA LEU A 62 -3.04 10.77 17.68
C LEU A 62 -4.50 11.10 17.35
N ARG A 63 -4.98 10.66 16.18
CA ARG A 63 -6.43 10.66 15.93
C ARG A 63 -7.03 9.81 17.05
N THR A 64 -7.62 10.47 18.03
CA THR A 64 -8.27 9.77 19.12
C THR A 64 -9.41 8.97 18.50
N SER A 65 -9.86 7.90 19.17
CA SER A 65 -11.05 7.20 18.71
C SER A 65 -12.25 8.16 18.55
N GLU A 66 -12.27 9.27 19.29
CA GLU A 66 -13.26 10.34 19.18
C GLU A 66 -13.13 11.18 17.89
N ASP A 67 -11.93 11.40 17.36
CA ASP A 67 -11.72 12.11 16.09
C ASP A 67 -12.25 11.33 14.90
N LEU A 68 -12.10 10.01 14.94
CA LEU A 68 -12.61 9.11 13.89
C LEU A 68 -14.14 9.06 13.87
N LEU A 69 -14.79 9.23 15.03
CA LEU A 69 -16.25 9.33 15.13
C LEU A 69 -16.79 10.61 14.49
N ASN A 70 -15.97 11.65 14.37
CA ASN A 70 -16.34 12.93 13.78
C ASN A 70 -16.14 12.99 12.25
N LEU A 71 -15.95 11.84 11.58
CA LEU A 71 -15.71 11.78 10.13
C LEU A 71 -16.81 11.05 9.37
N PRO A 72 -17.42 11.67 8.34
CA PRO A 72 -18.50 11.03 7.60
C PRO A 72 -18.00 9.90 6.66
N GLN A 73 -16.70 9.88 6.35
CA GLN A 73 -16.09 8.83 5.53
C GLN A 73 -15.85 7.55 6.33
N SER A 74 -15.80 6.41 5.65
CA SER A 74 -15.43 5.12 6.26
C SER A 74 -13.92 5.01 6.43
N ILE A 75 -13.44 5.04 7.67
CA ILE A 75 -12.01 5.04 7.99
C ILE A 75 -11.63 3.78 8.77
N THR A 76 -10.45 3.24 8.46
CA THR A 76 -9.77 2.19 9.21
C THR A 76 -8.42 2.76 9.65
N VAL A 77 -8.06 2.53 10.92
CA VAL A 77 -6.72 2.82 11.44
C VAL A 77 -6.18 1.52 12.03
N ILE A 78 -5.00 1.11 11.56
CA ILE A 78 -4.26 -0.03 12.11
C ILE A 78 -3.11 0.55 12.92
N GLU A 79 -3.21 0.44 14.24
CA GLU A 79 -2.24 1.02 15.16
C GLU A 79 -0.99 0.16 15.29
N HIS A 80 0.08 0.73 15.86
CA HIS A 80 1.35 0.03 16.05
C HIS A 80 1.20 -1.29 16.81
N GLU A 81 0.38 -1.30 17.85
CA GLU A 81 0.13 -2.52 18.64
C GLU A 81 -0.64 -3.58 17.85
N ASP A 82 -1.43 -3.21 16.83
CA ASP A 82 -2.03 -4.17 15.90
C ASP A 82 -0.98 -4.75 14.95
N LEU A 83 0.00 -3.95 14.49
CA LEU A 83 1.14 -4.45 13.72
C LEU A 83 1.96 -5.46 14.53
N ILE A 84 2.27 -5.16 15.80
CA ILE A 84 2.96 -6.10 16.69
C ILE A 84 2.11 -7.34 16.96
N ARG A 85 0.80 -7.21 17.16
CA ARG A 85 -0.10 -8.35 17.41
C ARG A 85 -0.21 -9.27 16.19
N ARG A 86 -0.41 -8.70 15.00
CA ARG A 86 -0.66 -9.42 13.75
C ARG A 86 0.61 -9.99 13.10
N GLN A 87 1.77 -9.41 13.41
CA GLN A 87 3.08 -9.79 12.87
C GLN A 87 3.13 -9.79 11.32
N PRO A 88 2.63 -8.73 10.63
CA PRO A 88 2.71 -8.66 9.17
C PRO A 88 4.17 -8.49 8.74
N ARG A 89 4.55 -9.13 7.63
CA ARG A 89 5.88 -9.00 7.03
C ARG A 89 6.02 -7.73 6.18
N THR A 90 4.92 -7.33 5.54
CA THR A 90 4.84 -6.20 4.61
C THR A 90 3.63 -5.31 4.92
N PRO A 91 3.62 -4.04 4.51
CA PRO A 91 2.48 -3.14 4.73
C PRO A 91 1.14 -3.69 4.22
N ILE A 92 1.10 -4.36 3.07
CA ILE A 92 -0.16 -4.94 2.53
C ILE A 92 -0.73 -6.04 3.43
N GLU A 93 0.12 -6.83 4.09
CA GLU A 93 -0.33 -7.91 4.99
C GLU A 93 -1.05 -7.35 6.23
N ALA A 94 -0.71 -6.13 6.66
CA ALA A 94 -1.40 -5.46 7.76
C ALA A 94 -2.89 -5.21 7.47
N LEU A 95 -3.27 -5.13 6.19
CA LEU A 95 -4.62 -4.85 5.72
C LEU A 95 -5.49 -6.10 5.53
N GLN A 96 -4.93 -7.32 5.62
CA GLN A 96 -5.64 -8.57 5.31
C GLN A 96 -6.91 -8.80 6.15
N GLU A 97 -6.91 -8.28 7.38
CA GLU A 97 -8.01 -8.47 8.32
C GLU A 97 -9.02 -7.31 8.31
N GLU A 98 -8.86 -6.32 7.43
CA GLU A 98 -9.68 -5.09 7.43
C GLU A 98 -10.91 -5.16 6.51
N PRO A 99 -12.06 -4.56 6.91
CA PRO A 99 -13.25 -4.51 6.06
C PRO A 99 -12.99 -3.71 4.78
N GLY A 100 -13.71 -4.00 3.69
CA GLY A 100 -13.69 -3.20 2.47
C GLY A 100 -12.37 -3.24 1.67
N ILE A 101 -11.33 -3.93 2.19
CA ILE A 101 -10.00 -3.99 1.60
C ILE A 101 -9.66 -5.43 1.30
N TRP A 102 -9.56 -5.76 0.02
CA TRP A 102 -9.06 -7.05 -0.43
C TRP A 102 -7.54 -6.90 -0.67
N ALA A 103 -6.75 -7.34 0.31
CA ALA A 103 -5.30 -7.23 0.28
C ALA A 103 -4.71 -8.37 -0.55
N VAL A 104 -4.20 -8.04 -1.73
CA VAL A 104 -3.60 -9.02 -2.63
C VAL A 104 -2.10 -8.94 -2.54
N SER A 105 -1.42 -10.06 -2.26
CA SER A 105 0.04 -10.09 -2.23
C SER A 105 0.61 -11.39 -2.77
N VAL A 106 1.72 -11.29 -3.50
CA VAL A 106 2.56 -12.42 -3.88
C VAL A 106 4.02 -11.99 -3.73
N ALA A 107 4.78 -12.72 -2.91
CA ALA A 107 6.16 -12.38 -2.57
C ALA A 107 6.26 -10.97 -1.97
N ALA A 108 7.29 -10.19 -2.32
CA ALA A 108 7.43 -8.80 -1.89
C ALA A 108 6.39 -7.84 -2.51
N GLN A 109 5.60 -8.29 -3.49
CA GLN A 109 4.66 -7.44 -4.20
C GLN A 109 3.26 -7.56 -3.60
N GLY A 110 2.54 -6.46 -3.59
CA GLY A 110 1.15 -6.46 -3.16
C GLY A 110 0.47 -5.14 -3.40
N SER A 111 -0.84 -5.22 -3.60
CA SER A 111 -1.69 -4.07 -3.85
C SER A 111 -3.03 -4.27 -3.18
N PRO A 112 -3.54 -3.25 -2.48
CA PRO A 112 -4.87 -3.29 -1.91
C PRO A 112 -5.92 -3.02 -3.00
N ILE A 113 -7.00 -3.79 -2.97
CA ILE A 113 -8.21 -3.54 -3.75
C ILE A 113 -9.28 -2.97 -2.82
N ILE A 114 -9.69 -1.72 -3.04
CA ILE A 114 -10.73 -1.04 -2.25
C ILE A 114 -11.97 -0.93 -3.12
N ARG A 115 -13.05 -1.61 -2.75
CA ARG A 115 -14.33 -1.57 -3.48
C ARG A 115 -14.17 -1.78 -5.00
N GLY A 116 -13.30 -2.70 -5.40
CA GLY A 116 -13.02 -3.01 -6.80
C GLY A 116 -12.00 -2.10 -7.50
N GLN A 117 -11.48 -1.09 -6.82
CA GLN A 117 -10.46 -0.18 -7.35
C GLN A 117 -9.07 -0.62 -6.90
N LEU A 118 -8.10 -0.50 -7.80
CA LEU A 118 -6.73 -1.01 -7.66
C LEU A 118 -5.73 -0.03 -8.28
N GLY A 119 -4.46 -0.14 -7.88
CA GLY A 119 -3.36 0.55 -8.56
C GLY A 119 -3.51 2.06 -8.44
N ASN A 120 -3.41 2.77 -9.57
CA ASN A 120 -3.50 4.23 -9.62
C ASN A 120 -4.93 4.77 -9.43
N ARG A 121 -5.92 3.90 -9.12
CA ARG A 121 -7.25 4.32 -8.64
C ARG A 121 -7.33 4.38 -7.11
N ASN A 122 -6.28 3.95 -6.42
CA ASN A 122 -6.07 4.15 -4.98
C ASN A 122 -4.86 5.05 -4.77
N LEU A 123 -5.00 6.01 -3.87
CA LEU A 123 -3.91 6.91 -3.53
C LEU A 123 -3.11 6.34 -2.37
N TYR A 124 -1.83 6.09 -2.60
CA TYR A 124 -0.84 5.69 -1.62
C TYR A 124 -0.05 6.92 -1.15
N LEU A 125 0.10 7.05 0.17
CA LEU A 125 0.85 8.12 0.82
C LEU A 125 1.85 7.54 1.82
N TRP A 126 3.01 8.19 1.95
CA TRP A 126 3.91 8.05 3.09
C TRP A 126 3.99 9.40 3.81
N ASP A 127 3.52 9.48 5.05
CA ASP A 127 3.50 10.74 5.82
C ASP A 127 2.80 11.91 5.07
N GLY A 128 1.79 11.59 4.26
CA GLY A 128 1.10 12.54 3.38
C GLY A 128 1.80 12.85 2.05
N VAL A 129 3.02 12.35 1.82
CA VAL A 129 3.74 12.45 0.54
C VAL A 129 3.23 11.38 -0.41
N ARG A 130 2.82 11.76 -1.62
CA ARG A 130 2.33 10.85 -2.65
C ARG A 130 3.43 9.90 -3.11
N ILE A 131 3.10 8.62 -3.19
CA ILE A 131 4.02 7.55 -3.61
C ILE A 131 3.56 6.82 -4.89
N ASN A 132 2.33 7.10 -5.36
CA ASN A 132 1.94 6.85 -6.75
C ASN A 132 2.84 7.63 -7.70
N ASN A 133 3.01 7.12 -8.91
CA ASN A 133 3.77 7.81 -9.94
C ASN A 133 3.07 7.75 -11.29
N ALA A 134 3.36 8.74 -12.13
CA ALA A 134 2.78 8.83 -13.46
C ALA A 134 3.30 7.74 -14.42
N ALA A 135 4.50 7.19 -14.17
CA ALA A 135 5.12 6.11 -14.97
C ALA A 135 4.53 4.72 -14.71
N GLY A 136 3.82 4.53 -13.60
CA GLY A 136 3.37 3.22 -13.14
C GLY A 136 2.23 2.64 -13.98
N PHE A 137 2.32 1.34 -14.27
CA PHE A 137 1.23 0.57 -14.87
C PHE A 137 -0.06 0.68 -14.04
N GLY A 138 -1.21 0.91 -14.70
CA GLY A 138 -2.52 1.05 -14.06
C GLY A 138 -3.09 -0.21 -13.37
N GLY A 139 -2.37 -1.35 -13.39
CA GLY A 139 -2.73 -2.60 -12.71
C GLY A 139 -2.19 -2.71 -11.27
N PRO A 140 -2.02 -3.94 -10.73
CA PRO A 140 -1.41 -4.11 -9.42
C PRO A 140 0.00 -3.49 -9.37
N SER A 141 0.19 -2.57 -8.44
CA SER A 141 1.43 -1.83 -8.22
C SER A 141 2.11 -2.26 -6.92
N PRO A 142 3.45 -2.48 -6.91
CA PRO A 142 4.19 -2.88 -5.72
C PRO A 142 4.43 -1.72 -4.73
N PHE A 143 4.03 -0.48 -5.04
CA PHE A 143 4.41 0.72 -4.29
C PHE A 143 4.07 0.66 -2.80
N PHE A 144 2.94 0.04 -2.45
CA PHE A 144 2.52 -0.04 -1.06
C PHE A 144 3.48 -0.86 -0.17
N ASN A 145 4.22 -1.80 -0.76
CA ASN A 145 5.20 -2.63 -0.05
C ASN A 145 6.64 -2.09 -0.10
N GLN A 146 6.87 -0.90 -0.65
CA GLN A 146 8.21 -0.33 -0.81
C GLN A 146 8.79 0.32 0.47
N PHE A 147 8.10 0.18 1.61
CA PHE A 147 8.53 0.74 2.89
C PHE A 147 8.80 -0.36 3.91
N PRO A 148 9.85 -0.21 4.75
CA PRO A 148 10.18 -1.18 5.77
C PRO A 148 9.10 -1.17 6.85
N ILE A 149 8.56 -2.35 7.17
CA ILE A 149 7.47 -2.49 8.16
C ILE A 149 7.88 -1.94 9.54
N GLY A 150 9.16 -2.03 9.92
CA GLY A 150 9.67 -1.51 11.19
C GLY A 150 9.75 0.02 11.28
N ALA A 151 9.61 0.75 10.18
CA ALA A 151 9.49 2.22 10.20
C ALA A 151 8.03 2.70 10.36
N LEU A 152 7.07 1.78 10.32
CA LEU A 152 5.65 2.09 10.33
C LEU A 152 5.11 2.18 11.77
N ASP A 153 4.47 3.31 12.08
CA ASP A 153 3.71 3.50 13.32
C ASP A 153 2.29 2.96 13.16
N ARG A 154 1.61 3.43 12.11
CA ARG A 154 0.23 3.04 11.82
C ARG A 154 -0.09 3.15 10.34
N VAL A 155 -1.17 2.50 9.93
CA VAL A 155 -1.76 2.63 8.59
C VAL A 155 -3.13 3.27 8.73
N GLU A 156 -3.39 4.31 7.95
CA GLU A 156 -4.70 4.94 7.86
C GLU A 156 -5.30 4.67 6.48
N VAL A 157 -6.54 4.16 6.43
CA VAL A 157 -7.25 3.90 5.18
C VAL A 157 -8.59 4.62 5.19
N ILE A 158 -8.81 5.46 4.18
CA ILE A 158 -10.08 6.12 3.90
C ILE A 158 -10.68 5.46 2.66
N ARG A 159 -11.84 4.84 2.82
CA ARG A 159 -12.56 4.19 1.71
C ARG A 159 -13.52 5.17 1.04
N GLY A 160 -13.72 5.03 -0.27
CA GLY A 160 -14.53 5.93 -1.08
C GLY A 160 -13.74 7.14 -1.60
N SER A 161 -14.45 8.12 -2.19
CA SER A 161 -13.79 9.26 -2.83
C SER A 161 -13.03 10.12 -1.80
N GLY A 162 -11.70 10.08 -1.88
CA GLY A 162 -10.80 10.90 -1.06
C GLY A 162 -10.31 12.18 -1.74
N SER A 163 -10.70 12.42 -3.00
CA SER A 163 -10.05 13.41 -3.86
C SER A 163 -10.12 14.86 -3.38
N VAL A 164 -11.13 15.25 -2.60
CA VAL A 164 -11.17 16.61 -2.04
C VAL A 164 -10.01 16.86 -1.08
N GLN A 165 -9.68 15.88 -0.25
CA GLN A 165 -8.61 16.04 0.75
C GLN A 165 -7.21 15.82 0.17
N TYR A 166 -7.09 15.05 -0.91
CA TYR A 166 -5.77 14.55 -1.35
C TYR A 166 -5.48 14.64 -2.86
N GLY A 167 -6.43 15.09 -3.68
CA GLY A 167 -6.26 15.21 -5.13
C GLY A 167 -6.61 13.96 -5.95
N SER A 168 -6.09 13.92 -7.16
CA SER A 168 -6.19 12.81 -8.11
C SER A 168 -5.83 11.43 -7.51
N ASP A 169 -6.27 10.37 -8.18
CA ASP A 169 -5.96 8.95 -7.89
C ASP A 169 -6.67 8.37 -6.66
N ALA A 170 -7.61 9.11 -6.05
CA ALA A 170 -8.37 8.70 -4.86
C ALA A 170 -9.81 8.25 -5.19
N ILE A 171 -10.01 7.53 -6.30
CA ILE A 171 -11.32 7.00 -6.72
C ILE A 171 -11.80 5.90 -5.76
N GLY A 172 -10.95 4.93 -5.45
CA GLY A 172 -11.27 3.83 -4.53
C GLY A 172 -11.07 4.19 -3.06
N GLY A 173 -10.00 4.94 -2.78
CA GLY A 173 -9.65 5.35 -1.44
C GLY A 173 -8.24 5.91 -1.33
N VAL A 174 -7.87 6.26 -0.10
CA VAL A 174 -6.55 6.77 0.27
C VAL A 174 -5.97 5.88 1.36
N LEU A 175 -4.72 5.45 1.18
CA LEU A 175 -3.96 4.68 2.16
C LEU A 175 -2.72 5.49 2.54
N ASN A 176 -2.58 5.82 3.81
CA ASN A 176 -1.48 6.61 4.33
C ASN A 176 -0.67 5.80 5.33
N LEU A 177 0.59 5.53 4.99
CA LEU A 177 1.58 4.92 5.85
C LEU A 177 2.19 6.01 6.74
N ILE A 178 1.98 5.90 8.04
CA ILE A 178 2.46 6.90 8.99
C ILE A 178 3.75 6.40 9.66
N PRO A 179 4.86 7.16 9.57
CA PRO A 179 6.12 6.75 10.16
C PRO A 179 6.12 6.85 11.69
N ARG A 180 6.94 6.01 12.32
CA ARG A 180 7.33 6.16 13.72
C ARG A 180 8.00 7.51 13.94
N ARG A 181 7.65 8.18 15.04
CA ARG A 181 8.24 9.45 15.43
C ARG A 181 8.29 9.59 16.94
N ALA A 182 9.31 10.26 17.44
CA ALA A 182 9.40 10.62 18.84
C ALA A 182 8.49 11.83 19.14
N SER A 183 7.80 11.79 20.28
CA SER A 183 7.02 12.94 20.79
C SER A 183 7.84 13.73 21.80
N PHE A 184 7.63 15.05 21.86
CA PHE A 184 8.28 15.88 22.87
C PHE A 184 7.86 15.44 24.28
N SER A 185 8.77 15.60 25.25
CA SER A 185 8.56 15.23 26.64
C SER A 185 9.09 16.31 27.59
N ASP A 186 8.52 16.43 28.79
CA ASP A 186 8.96 17.45 29.77
C ASP A 186 10.39 17.22 30.29
N THR A 187 10.88 15.99 30.20
CA THR A 187 12.22 15.60 30.63
C THR A 187 12.93 14.87 29.51
N VAL A 188 14.27 14.82 29.57
CA VAL A 188 15.04 14.04 28.60
C VAL A 188 14.81 12.56 28.83
N ASN A 189 14.27 11.87 27.83
CA ASN A 189 14.14 10.41 27.82
C ASN A 189 14.91 9.86 26.61
N VAL A 190 15.66 8.78 26.83
CA VAL A 190 16.33 8.03 25.78
C VAL A 190 15.92 6.59 25.96
N GLY A 191 15.44 6.00 24.87
CA GLY A 191 15.04 4.61 24.85
C GLY A 191 15.11 4.06 23.44
N GLY A 192 14.59 2.85 23.29
CA GLY A 192 14.54 2.22 21.99
C GLY A 192 13.74 0.94 22.01
N GLU A 193 13.70 0.32 20.84
CA GLU A 193 13.06 -0.96 20.62
C GLU A 193 13.95 -1.84 19.75
N LEU A 194 14.14 -3.08 20.17
CA LEU A 194 14.69 -4.13 19.34
C LEU A 194 13.57 -5.13 19.05
N TYR A 195 13.30 -5.38 17.77
CA TYR A 195 12.31 -6.33 17.33
C TYR A 195 12.94 -7.36 16.39
N GLY A 196 12.63 -8.63 16.61
CA GLY A 196 13.05 -9.74 15.77
C GLY A 196 11.86 -10.64 15.45
N ARG A 197 11.79 -11.09 14.20
CA ARG A 197 10.74 -11.97 13.69
C ARG A 197 11.35 -13.10 12.87
N TYR A 198 10.85 -14.31 13.07
CA TYR A 198 11.15 -15.47 12.25
C TYR A 198 9.86 -16.10 11.70
N GLY A 199 9.80 -16.32 10.39
CA GLY A 199 8.71 -17.01 9.70
C GLY A 199 9.18 -18.36 9.14
N SER A 200 8.52 -19.45 9.52
CA SER A 200 8.97 -20.81 9.14
C SER A 200 8.47 -21.32 7.77
N ASN A 201 7.47 -20.67 7.17
CA ASN A 201 6.95 -21.11 5.86
C ASN A 201 7.93 -20.77 4.73
N ASP A 202 8.50 -19.58 4.83
CA ASP A 202 9.42 -18.89 3.92
C ASP A 202 10.79 -18.63 4.55
N ASP A 203 11.12 -19.34 5.64
CA ASP A 203 12.42 -19.30 6.35
C ASP A 203 12.96 -17.87 6.59
N GLU A 204 12.03 -16.93 6.81
CA GLU A 204 12.25 -15.49 6.82
C GLU A 204 12.78 -14.97 8.16
N PHE A 205 13.67 -13.99 8.09
CA PHE A 205 14.13 -13.20 9.23
C PHE A 205 13.92 -11.70 8.99
N THR A 206 13.20 -11.05 9.91
CA THR A 206 13.08 -9.58 9.98
C THR A 206 13.66 -9.08 11.29
N GLU A 207 14.55 -8.10 11.22
CA GLU A 207 15.23 -7.49 12.37
C GLU A 207 15.06 -5.96 12.31
N THR A 208 14.58 -5.36 13.39
CA THR A 208 14.41 -3.91 13.51
C THR A 208 15.09 -3.41 14.78
N LEU A 209 15.92 -2.38 14.63
CA LEU A 209 16.43 -1.57 15.74
C LEU A 209 15.87 -0.17 15.61
N ASP A 210 15.28 0.33 16.68
CA ASP A 210 14.74 1.66 16.82
C ASP A 210 15.33 2.34 18.06
N VAL A 211 15.66 3.62 17.94
CA VAL A 211 16.12 4.44 19.05
C VAL A 211 15.42 5.78 19.01
N HIS A 212 15.11 6.31 20.19
CA HIS A 212 14.55 7.65 20.32
C HIS A 212 15.21 8.42 21.47
N ALA A 213 15.22 9.74 21.32
CA ALA A 213 15.61 10.68 22.34
C ALA A 213 14.62 11.85 22.34
N THR A 214 13.94 12.08 23.45
CA THR A 214 12.91 13.10 23.59
C THR A 214 13.28 14.11 24.65
N GLY A 215 12.76 15.32 24.54
CA GLY A 215 12.88 16.39 25.51
C GLY A 215 11.93 17.53 25.17
N PRO A 216 11.98 18.65 25.92
CA PRO A 216 10.96 19.71 25.79
C PRO A 216 11.00 20.43 24.44
N THR A 217 12.20 20.57 23.88
CA THR A 217 12.49 21.34 22.67
C THR A 217 12.98 20.50 21.50
N LEU A 218 13.44 19.27 21.74
CA LEU A 218 13.95 18.37 20.72
C LEU A 218 13.36 16.98 20.91
N ALA A 219 12.91 16.37 19.83
CA ALA A 219 12.56 14.96 19.78
C ALA A 219 13.18 14.33 18.54
N PHE A 220 13.80 13.16 18.71
CA PHE A 220 14.48 12.44 17.65
C PHE A 220 14.10 10.97 17.72
N SER A 221 13.88 10.34 16.57
CA SER A 221 13.79 8.89 16.43
C SER A 221 14.49 8.45 15.16
N ALA A 222 15.10 7.27 15.19
CA ALA A 222 15.63 6.63 14.01
C ALA A 222 15.55 5.12 14.15
N GLY A 223 15.39 4.43 13.03
CA GLY A 223 15.40 2.98 13.01
C GLY A 223 15.92 2.41 11.70
N ILE A 224 16.37 1.16 11.78
CA ILE A 224 16.81 0.35 10.65
C ILE A 224 16.10 -0.99 10.70
N THR A 225 15.67 -1.48 9.54
CA THR A 225 15.06 -2.79 9.37
C THR A 225 15.78 -3.56 8.27
N ARG A 226 16.11 -4.82 8.53
CA ARG A 226 16.61 -5.78 7.55
C ARG A 226 15.60 -6.92 7.45
N GLN A 227 15.29 -7.34 6.23
CA GLN A 227 14.47 -8.52 5.93
C GLN A 227 15.23 -9.43 4.96
N ASP A 228 15.24 -10.71 5.26
CA ASP A 228 15.79 -11.78 4.44
C ASP A 228 14.71 -12.86 4.34
N VAL A 229 14.18 -13.07 3.15
CA VAL A 229 12.97 -13.87 2.91
C VAL A 229 13.29 -14.92 1.85
N ASP A 230 13.14 -16.19 2.21
CA ASP A 230 13.30 -17.31 1.29
C ASP A 230 11.96 -17.62 0.58
N ASP A 231 11.97 -18.62 -0.30
CA ASP A 231 10.77 -19.03 -1.02
C ASP A 231 9.73 -19.72 -0.11
N TYR A 232 8.49 -19.22 -0.17
CA TYR A 232 7.41 -19.76 0.64
C TYR A 232 6.92 -21.13 0.12
N LYS A 233 6.29 -21.91 1.00
CA LYS A 233 5.80 -23.27 0.70
C LYS A 233 4.28 -23.27 0.58
N GLY A 234 3.78 -23.76 -0.57
CA GLY A 234 2.34 -23.91 -0.83
C GLY A 234 1.80 -25.28 -0.38
N PRO A 235 0.56 -25.38 0.12
CA PRO A 235 -0.06 -26.64 0.54
C PRO A 235 -0.09 -27.67 -0.58
N GLY A 236 0.67 -28.76 -0.43
CA GLY A 236 0.78 -29.84 -1.42
C GLY A 236 1.59 -29.49 -2.68
N GLU A 237 2.17 -28.29 -2.78
CA GLU A 237 2.94 -27.83 -3.96
C GLU A 237 4.46 -27.78 -3.70
N GLY A 238 4.88 -27.80 -2.43
CA GLY A 238 6.28 -27.59 -2.05
C GLY A 238 6.69 -26.11 -2.14
N THR A 239 7.99 -25.86 -2.33
CA THR A 239 8.56 -24.51 -2.43
C THR A 239 8.12 -23.82 -3.72
N LEU A 240 7.55 -22.62 -3.62
CA LEU A 240 7.07 -21.84 -4.75
C LEU A 240 8.07 -20.76 -5.15
N SER A 241 9.16 -21.13 -5.82
CA SER A 241 10.17 -20.19 -6.31
C SER A 241 9.74 -19.41 -7.56
N PRO A 242 10.28 -18.20 -7.84
CA PRO A 242 10.82 -17.29 -6.87
C PRO A 242 9.71 -16.47 -6.20
N THR A 243 9.86 -16.30 -4.90
CA THR A 243 9.02 -15.57 -3.95
C THR A 243 9.83 -14.96 -2.80
N GLY A 244 11.10 -15.37 -2.64
CA GLY A 244 12.04 -14.72 -1.76
C GLY A 244 12.44 -13.32 -2.23
N TYR A 245 13.02 -12.56 -1.31
CA TYR A 245 13.59 -11.24 -1.53
C TYR A 245 14.45 -10.80 -0.33
N GLU A 246 15.36 -9.86 -0.56
CA GLU A 246 16.06 -9.15 0.51
C GLU A 246 15.62 -7.69 0.56
N ALA A 247 15.50 -7.13 1.76
CA ALA A 247 15.21 -5.71 1.94
C ALA A 247 16.03 -5.10 3.08
N THR A 248 16.52 -3.89 2.89
CA THR A 248 17.11 -3.09 3.96
C THR A 248 16.62 -1.65 3.84
N GLY A 249 16.04 -1.15 4.92
CA GLY A 249 15.52 0.20 4.97
C GLY A 249 15.71 0.84 6.34
N GLY A 250 15.63 2.16 6.38
CA GLY A 250 15.77 2.91 7.61
C GLY A 250 15.12 4.27 7.52
N TYR A 251 14.81 4.83 8.68
CA TYR A 251 14.14 6.11 8.82
C TYR A 251 14.81 6.94 9.90
N ALA A 252 14.66 8.27 9.81
CA ALA A 252 15.05 9.20 10.84
C ALA A 252 14.07 10.37 10.89
N ASN A 253 13.75 10.85 12.10
CA ASN A 253 12.90 11.99 12.34
C ASN A 253 13.56 12.88 13.38
N LEU A 254 13.66 14.17 13.10
CA LEU A 254 14.12 15.19 14.05
C LEU A 254 13.07 16.30 14.12
N ALA A 255 12.47 16.48 15.29
CA ALA A 255 11.55 17.56 15.59
C ALA A 255 12.19 18.57 16.55
N PHE A 256 12.06 19.86 16.23
CA PHE A 256 12.58 20.98 17.01
C PHE A 256 11.45 21.97 17.30
N ARG A 257 11.25 22.27 18.58
CA ARG A 257 10.25 23.20 19.08
C ARG A 257 10.94 24.39 19.77
N PRO A 258 11.30 25.45 19.01
CA PRO A 258 11.99 26.63 19.57
C PRO A 258 11.11 27.47 20.49
N ALA A 259 9.79 27.43 20.27
CA ALA A 259 8.80 28.17 21.03
C ALA A 259 7.51 27.35 21.12
N GLU A 260 6.66 27.67 22.10
CA GLU A 260 5.33 27.07 22.22
C GLU A 260 4.52 27.30 20.93
N GLY A 261 3.80 26.27 20.48
CA GLY A 261 3.03 26.30 19.25
C GLY A 261 3.85 26.24 17.95
N HIS A 262 5.19 26.25 17.98
CA HIS A 262 6.02 26.21 16.77
C HIS A 262 6.87 24.95 16.71
N THR A 263 6.64 24.08 15.72
CA THR A 263 7.38 22.83 15.51
C THR A 263 7.97 22.79 14.11
N PHE A 264 9.27 22.54 14.01
CA PHE A 264 9.97 22.20 12.78
C PHE A 264 10.30 20.72 12.80
N ARG A 265 10.14 20.03 11.67
CA ARG A 265 10.44 18.60 11.56
C ARG A 265 11.19 18.32 10.28
N LEU A 266 12.23 17.50 10.38
CA LEU A 266 12.93 16.91 9.26
C LEU A 266 12.76 15.39 9.34
N SER A 267 12.18 14.81 8.30
CA SER A 267 11.94 13.37 8.16
C SER A 267 12.74 12.82 7.00
N TRP A 268 13.31 11.64 7.18
CA TRP A 268 13.99 10.88 6.15
C TRP A 268 13.54 9.41 6.21
N ILE A 269 13.30 8.81 5.07
CA ILE A 269 13.08 7.38 4.89
C ILE A 269 13.85 6.92 3.67
N HIS A 270 14.43 5.73 3.74
CA HIS A 270 15.03 5.05 2.61
C HIS A 270 14.76 3.56 2.71
N ASN A 271 14.54 2.92 1.57
CA ASN A 271 14.41 1.48 1.48
C ASN A 271 14.99 0.98 0.17
N ARG A 272 15.71 -0.13 0.25
CA ARG A 272 16.22 -0.88 -0.89
C ARG A 272 15.71 -2.31 -0.81
N ARG A 273 15.18 -2.81 -1.92
CA ARG A 273 14.80 -4.21 -2.08
C ARG A 273 15.59 -4.78 -3.26
N ASP A 274 16.28 -5.87 -2.99
CA ASP A 274 17.09 -6.59 -3.95
C ASP A 274 16.45 -7.96 -4.20
N ASP A 275 16.71 -8.53 -5.38
CA ASP A 275 16.29 -9.89 -5.73
C ASP A 275 14.80 -10.13 -5.48
N VAL A 276 13.94 -9.17 -5.83
CA VAL A 276 12.47 -9.35 -5.82
C VAL A 276 12.09 -10.23 -7.01
N GLU A 277 12.64 -11.44 -7.04
CA GLU A 277 12.57 -12.33 -8.19
C GLU A 277 11.13 -12.76 -8.43
N THR A 278 10.69 -12.64 -9.67
CA THR A 278 9.35 -13.02 -10.06
C THR A 278 9.36 -13.80 -11.36
N TYR A 279 8.59 -14.89 -11.42
CA TYR A 279 8.33 -15.54 -12.70
C TYR A 279 7.36 -14.69 -13.51
N VAL A 280 7.82 -14.25 -14.68
CA VAL A 280 6.95 -13.82 -15.77
C VAL A 280 6.49 -15.09 -16.45
N GLN A 281 5.38 -15.64 -15.96
CA GLN A 281 4.84 -16.93 -16.43
C GLN A 281 4.27 -16.77 -17.83
N SER A 282 5.18 -16.83 -18.80
CA SER A 282 4.86 -16.53 -20.17
C SER A 282 5.71 -17.45 -21.02
N LYS A 283 5.26 -18.71 -21.09
CA LYS A 283 5.98 -19.85 -21.66
C LYS A 283 7.38 -20.05 -21.06
N LEU A 284 7.58 -21.20 -20.43
CA LEU A 284 8.74 -21.98 -20.84
C LEU A 284 8.68 -21.96 -22.37
N ASN A 285 9.72 -21.49 -23.07
CA ASN A 285 9.75 -21.70 -24.53
C ASN A 285 9.54 -23.21 -24.81
N ALA A 286 9.39 -23.62 -26.07
CA ALA A 286 9.13 -25.02 -26.43
C ALA A 286 10.09 -26.06 -25.79
N ASN A 287 11.17 -25.62 -25.13
CA ASN A 287 12.23 -26.38 -24.51
C ASN A 287 12.43 -26.15 -23.00
N GLY A 288 11.50 -25.53 -22.25
CA GLY A 288 11.57 -25.55 -20.79
C GLY A 288 12.37 -24.42 -20.10
N VAL A 289 12.60 -23.26 -20.74
CA VAL A 289 13.46 -22.21 -20.16
C VAL A 289 12.67 -21.04 -19.53
N PRO A 290 12.91 -20.68 -18.26
CA PRO A 290 12.14 -19.65 -17.55
C PRO A 290 12.47 -18.22 -18.01
N ARG A 291 11.47 -17.33 -17.93
CA ARG A 291 11.67 -15.86 -17.95
C ARG A 291 11.65 -15.37 -16.52
N ILE A 292 12.76 -14.80 -16.08
CA ILE A 292 12.91 -14.25 -14.73
C ILE A 292 12.88 -12.73 -14.86
N PHE A 293 12.05 -12.10 -14.02
CA PHE A 293 11.97 -10.66 -13.83
C PHE A 293 12.46 -10.36 -12.42
N THR A 294 13.58 -9.65 -12.31
CA THR A 294 14.23 -9.30 -11.05
C THR A 294 14.31 -7.77 -10.98
N PRO A 295 13.30 -7.10 -10.42
CA PRO A 295 13.40 -5.68 -10.14
C PRO A 295 14.21 -5.46 -8.86
N ASP A 296 15.24 -4.63 -8.96
CA ASP A 296 15.85 -3.97 -7.82
C ASP A 296 15.16 -2.62 -7.66
N GLU A 297 14.70 -2.30 -6.45
CA GLU A 297 13.92 -1.10 -6.18
C GLU A 297 14.53 -0.32 -5.03
N THR A 298 14.82 0.95 -5.26
CA THR A 298 15.28 1.87 -4.24
C THR A 298 14.34 3.06 -4.16
N ARG A 299 13.91 3.42 -2.95
CA ARG A 299 13.07 4.59 -2.71
C ARG A 299 13.59 5.39 -1.53
N GLY A 300 13.59 6.71 -1.64
CA GLY A 300 13.87 7.57 -0.50
C GLY A 300 13.04 8.85 -0.53
N ILE A 301 12.67 9.34 0.66
CA ILE A 301 11.93 10.59 0.83
C ILE A 301 12.62 11.41 1.92
N VAL A 302 12.88 12.68 1.63
CA VAL A 302 13.25 13.71 2.60
C VAL A 302 12.12 14.72 2.65
N LYS A 303 11.63 15.02 3.85
CA LYS A 303 10.53 15.95 4.06
C LYS A 303 10.88 16.93 5.18
N PHE A 304 10.63 18.21 4.94
CA PHE A 304 10.68 19.26 5.95
C PHE A 304 9.28 19.80 6.18
N ASP A 305 8.86 19.83 7.43
CA ASP A 305 7.56 20.35 7.86
C ASP A 305 7.76 21.45 8.90
N TYR A 306 6.94 22.49 8.81
CA TYR A 306 6.80 23.52 9.82
C TYR A 306 5.32 23.66 10.17
N THR A 307 5.01 23.44 11.46
CA THR A 307 3.66 23.55 12.01
C THR A 307 3.64 24.65 13.07
N ALA A 308 2.69 25.56 12.92
CA ALA A 308 2.48 26.68 13.81
C ALA A 308 1.03 26.69 14.30
N GLU A 309 0.83 26.60 15.61
CA GLU A 309 -0.48 26.48 16.26
C GLU A 309 -0.83 27.75 17.04
N ASN A 310 -2.12 27.98 17.26
CA ASN A 310 -2.65 29.06 18.11
C ASN A 310 -2.18 30.47 17.70
N LEU A 311 -2.16 30.76 16.40
CA LEU A 311 -1.70 32.06 15.86
C LEU A 311 -2.72 33.20 16.01
N GLY A 312 -3.80 32.96 16.76
CA GLY A 312 -4.88 33.91 17.02
C GLY A 312 -6.08 33.69 16.10
N SER A 313 -6.88 34.73 15.89
CA SER A 313 -8.20 34.62 15.23
C SER A 313 -8.17 34.27 13.74
N TRP A 314 -6.99 34.14 13.14
CA TRP A 314 -6.81 33.90 11.71
C TRP A 314 -6.24 32.52 11.39
N SER A 315 -5.82 31.75 12.40
CA SER A 315 -5.23 30.42 12.20
C SER A 315 -5.14 29.66 13.53
N ASP A 316 -5.85 28.56 13.62
CA ASP A 316 -5.66 27.56 14.68
C ASP A 316 -4.39 26.75 14.41
N GLU A 317 -4.12 26.43 13.15
CA GLU A 317 -2.97 25.66 12.71
C GLU A 317 -2.55 26.07 11.28
N LEU A 318 -1.28 26.41 11.11
CA LEU A 318 -0.64 26.66 9.82
C LEU A 318 0.45 25.61 9.61
N ARG A 319 0.39 24.88 8.50
CA ARG A 319 1.43 23.95 8.06
C ARG A 319 2.06 24.43 6.77
N VAL A 320 3.37 24.37 6.71
CA VAL A 320 4.16 24.60 5.50
C VAL A 320 5.12 23.43 5.39
N TYR A 321 5.13 22.77 4.25
CA TYR A 321 5.98 21.61 4.07
C TYR A 321 6.58 21.57 2.67
N GLY A 322 7.73 20.90 2.56
CA GLY A 322 8.39 20.62 1.30
C GLY A 322 9.06 19.26 1.36
N TYR A 323 9.08 18.56 0.23
CA TYR A 323 9.68 17.24 0.15
C TYR A 323 10.42 17.02 -1.17
N TYR A 324 11.38 16.11 -1.09
CA TYR A 324 12.04 15.49 -2.22
C TYR A 324 11.89 13.98 -2.09
N HIS A 325 11.41 13.32 -3.13
CA HIS A 325 11.24 11.88 -3.21
C HIS A 325 11.93 11.39 -4.48
N TYR A 326 12.75 10.35 -4.37
CA TYR A 326 13.28 9.63 -5.52
C TYR A 326 12.88 8.14 -5.49
N TYR A 327 12.71 7.56 -6.67
CA TYR A 327 12.43 6.15 -6.86
C TYR A 327 13.17 5.63 -8.08
N ASP A 328 14.07 4.68 -7.84
CA ASP A 328 14.89 4.06 -8.87
C ASP A 328 14.49 2.60 -8.97
N GLN A 329 14.16 2.16 -10.18
CA GLN A 329 13.85 0.77 -10.47
C GLN A 329 14.75 0.26 -11.59
N LEU A 330 15.51 -0.78 -11.31
CA LEU A 330 16.23 -1.56 -12.31
C LEU A 330 15.50 -2.88 -12.51
N SER A 331 14.92 -3.09 -13.68
CA SER A 331 14.33 -4.36 -14.06
C SER A 331 15.25 -5.14 -14.98
N GLU A 332 15.59 -6.38 -14.61
CA GLU A 332 16.19 -7.32 -15.55
C GLU A 332 15.19 -8.36 -16.03
N ARG A 333 15.19 -8.60 -17.35
CA ARG A 333 14.46 -9.67 -18.00
C ARG A 333 15.43 -10.57 -18.74
N ARG A 334 15.58 -11.79 -18.23
CA ARG A 334 16.42 -12.83 -18.83
C ARG A 334 15.57 -13.79 -19.66
N ARG A 335 15.99 -14.05 -20.89
CA ARG A 335 15.39 -15.03 -21.81
C ARG A 335 16.48 -15.89 -22.42
N GLN A 336 16.28 -17.20 -22.46
CA GLN A 336 17.17 -18.11 -23.14
C GLN A 336 16.40 -19.06 -24.03
N ASN A 337 16.87 -19.26 -25.26
CA ASN A 337 16.35 -20.20 -26.24
C ASN A 337 17.50 -21.09 -26.77
N ASP A 338 17.23 -21.96 -27.75
CA ASP A 338 18.27 -22.87 -28.30
C ASP A 338 19.46 -22.15 -28.95
N THR A 339 19.25 -20.93 -29.43
CA THR A 339 20.23 -20.18 -30.22
C THR A 339 20.90 -19.06 -29.46
N ASN A 340 20.26 -18.50 -28.43
CA ASN A 340 20.80 -17.36 -27.70
C ASN A 340 20.30 -17.25 -26.25
N PHE A 341 21.07 -16.51 -25.46
CA PHE A 341 20.66 -15.91 -24.18
C PHE A 341 20.56 -14.40 -24.38
N SER A 342 19.48 -13.78 -23.90
CA SER A 342 19.33 -12.33 -23.90
C SER A 342 18.96 -11.83 -22.51
N ASN A 343 19.60 -10.74 -22.08
CA ASN A 343 19.23 -10.01 -20.87
C ASN A 343 18.86 -8.57 -21.26
N THR A 344 17.59 -8.21 -21.06
CA THR A 344 17.10 -6.84 -21.21
C THR A 344 17.11 -6.17 -19.84
N LYS A 345 17.73 -5.01 -19.73
CA LYS A 345 17.70 -4.16 -18.55
C LYS A 345 16.89 -2.91 -18.87
N THR A 346 15.93 -2.59 -18.01
CA THR A 346 15.18 -1.34 -18.06
C THR A 346 15.45 -0.59 -16.77
N THR A 347 15.87 0.67 -16.87
CA THR A 347 15.92 1.58 -15.72
C THR A 347 14.78 2.56 -15.82
N THR A 348 14.18 2.87 -14.68
CA THR A 348 13.19 3.91 -14.53
C THR A 348 13.52 4.67 -13.27
N ASP A 349 13.92 5.92 -13.44
CA ASP A 349 14.32 6.82 -12.38
C ASP A 349 13.26 7.93 -12.30
N GLN A 350 12.79 8.20 -11.09
CA GLN A 350 11.77 9.22 -10.86
C GLN A 350 12.21 10.12 -9.72
N GLU A 351 12.12 11.42 -9.95
CA GLU A 351 12.38 12.44 -8.94
C GLU A 351 11.16 13.34 -8.77
N VAL A 352 10.75 13.60 -7.53
CA VAL A 352 9.59 14.41 -7.20
C VAL A 352 9.98 15.50 -6.21
N LEU A 353 9.70 16.75 -6.57
CA LEU A 353 9.76 17.90 -5.68
C LEU A 353 8.35 18.39 -5.40
N GLY A 354 8.01 18.55 -4.11
CA GLY A 354 6.71 19.06 -3.72
C GLY A 354 6.79 20.10 -2.62
N VAL A 355 5.86 21.05 -2.66
CA VAL A 355 5.68 22.08 -1.64
C VAL A 355 4.19 22.28 -1.39
N GLY A 356 3.83 22.53 -0.14
CA GLY A 356 2.44 22.74 0.24
C GLY A 356 2.29 23.68 1.43
N VAL A 357 1.14 24.34 1.47
CA VAL A 357 0.71 25.18 2.59
C VAL A 357 -0.73 24.84 2.92
N GLN A 358 -0.99 24.57 4.19
CA GLN A 358 -2.33 24.32 4.70
C GLN A 358 -2.60 25.20 5.91
N ASN A 359 -3.82 25.72 6.00
CA ASN A 359 -4.30 26.44 7.16
C ASN A 359 -5.64 25.87 7.66
N ALA A 360 -5.80 25.82 8.97
CA ALA A 360 -7.07 25.55 9.63
C ALA A 360 -7.44 26.71 10.55
N VAL A 361 -8.71 27.11 10.51
CA VAL A 361 -9.25 28.19 11.34
C VAL A 361 -10.68 27.89 11.76
N SER A 362 -10.99 28.16 13.02
CA SER A 362 -12.31 27.95 13.62
C SER A 362 -12.99 29.27 13.98
N PHE A 363 -14.29 29.37 13.73
CA PHE A 363 -15.13 30.54 14.01
C PHE A 363 -16.23 30.20 15.02
N GLU A 364 -16.84 31.23 15.62
CA GLU A 364 -18.07 31.14 16.43
C GLU A 364 -18.06 30.02 17.49
N LYS A 365 -17.12 30.10 18.44
CA LYS A 365 -16.90 29.07 19.49
C LYS A 365 -16.74 27.64 18.91
N HIS A 366 -16.08 27.51 17.76
CA HIS A 366 -15.77 26.24 17.09
C HIS A 366 -16.98 25.55 16.44
N SER A 367 -18.09 26.27 16.22
CA SER A 367 -19.25 25.73 15.50
C SER A 367 -18.97 25.62 13.99
N VAL A 368 -18.03 26.40 13.48
CA VAL A 368 -17.58 26.42 12.08
C VAL A 368 -16.07 26.25 12.04
N ARG A 369 -15.58 25.39 11.16
CA ARG A 369 -14.15 25.22 10.88
C ARG A 369 -13.91 25.27 9.38
N LEU A 370 -12.88 25.99 8.97
CA LEU A 370 -12.41 26.06 7.59
C LEU A 370 -10.99 25.55 7.53
N ILE A 371 -10.73 24.62 6.61
CA ILE A 371 -9.42 24.06 6.32
C ILE A 371 -9.16 24.31 4.85
N TYR A 372 -8.05 24.93 4.49
CA TYR A 372 -7.74 25.25 3.11
C TYR A 372 -6.25 25.20 2.86
N GLY A 373 -5.88 24.95 1.62
CA GLY A 373 -4.47 24.83 1.27
C GLY A 373 -4.23 24.87 -0.22
N VAL A 374 -2.95 24.94 -0.55
CA VAL A 374 -2.43 24.83 -1.91
C VAL A 374 -1.22 23.91 -1.89
N ASP A 375 -1.11 23.10 -2.92
CA ASP A 375 0.01 22.18 -3.10
C ASP A 375 0.51 22.29 -4.54
N TYR A 376 1.82 22.14 -4.72
CA TYR A 376 2.44 22.01 -6.03
C TYR A 376 3.43 20.85 -5.99
N ARG A 377 3.36 19.96 -6.97
CA ARG A 377 4.35 18.90 -7.18
C ARG A 377 4.86 18.92 -8.61
N TYR A 378 6.14 18.59 -8.76
CA TYR A 378 6.82 18.48 -10.03
C TYR A 378 7.58 17.16 -10.03
N GLU A 379 7.22 16.28 -10.96
CA GLU A 379 7.79 14.95 -11.14
C GLU A 379 8.61 14.94 -12.42
N MET A 380 9.82 14.39 -12.36
CA MET A 380 10.69 14.10 -13.50
C MET A 380 10.77 12.59 -13.66
N LEU A 381 10.70 12.13 -14.90
CA LEU A 381 10.79 10.73 -15.28
C LEU A 381 11.90 10.58 -16.30
N ASP A 382 12.86 9.71 -16.00
CA ASP A 382 13.91 9.29 -16.91
C ASP A 382 13.85 7.77 -17.04
N SER A 383 13.96 7.25 -18.26
CA SER A 383 13.97 5.81 -18.50
C SER A 383 14.96 5.40 -19.57
N SER A 384 15.57 4.23 -19.39
CA SER A 384 16.44 3.64 -20.41
C SER A 384 16.21 2.14 -20.57
N ILE A 385 16.48 1.61 -21.76
CA ILE A 385 16.36 0.18 -22.04
C ILE A 385 17.53 -0.34 -22.87
N SER A 386 18.28 -1.30 -22.34
CA SER A 386 19.36 -1.96 -23.06
C SER A 386 19.14 -3.47 -23.11
N GLN A 387 19.59 -4.12 -24.17
CA GLN A 387 19.51 -5.57 -24.32
C GLN A 387 20.86 -6.14 -24.75
N SER A 388 21.40 -7.03 -23.93
CA SER A 388 22.52 -7.89 -24.30
C SER A 388 22.02 -9.19 -24.89
N ILE A 389 22.63 -9.65 -25.99
CA ILE A 389 22.30 -10.91 -26.67
C ILE A 389 23.59 -11.69 -26.88
N TYR A 390 23.69 -12.86 -26.26
CA TYR A 390 24.74 -13.85 -26.44
C TYR A 390 24.26 -14.95 -27.38
N ASP A 391 24.91 -15.09 -28.54
CA ASP A 391 24.58 -16.11 -29.54
C ASP A 391 25.47 -17.35 -29.35
N TYR A 392 24.84 -18.52 -29.15
CA TYR A 392 25.54 -19.76 -28.83
C TYR A 392 26.34 -20.34 -30.01
N ALA A 393 25.92 -20.06 -31.25
CA ALA A 393 26.57 -20.62 -32.43
C ALA A 393 27.87 -19.87 -32.76
N SER A 394 27.87 -18.55 -32.60
CA SER A 394 29.01 -17.68 -32.86
C SER A 394 29.88 -17.43 -31.62
N GLY A 395 29.33 -17.60 -30.41
CA GLY A 395 30.00 -17.26 -29.15
C GLY A 395 30.14 -15.76 -28.90
N ASN A 396 29.46 -14.92 -29.68
CA ASN A 396 29.55 -13.46 -29.59
C ASN A 396 28.43 -12.87 -28.72
N THR A 397 28.75 -11.77 -28.03
CA THR A 397 27.76 -10.91 -27.36
C THR A 397 27.58 -9.63 -28.17
N SER A 398 26.32 -9.24 -28.39
CA SER A 398 25.96 -7.91 -28.91
C SER A 398 25.13 -7.17 -27.87
N VAL A 399 25.20 -5.83 -27.87
CA VAL A 399 24.36 -4.96 -27.06
C VAL A 399 23.60 -4.05 -28.01
N VAL A 400 22.29 -3.99 -27.83
CA VAL A 400 21.37 -3.15 -28.62
C VAL A 400 20.47 -2.38 -27.67
N GLU A 401 19.97 -1.24 -28.12
CA GLU A 401 18.89 -0.50 -27.45
C GLU A 401 17.57 -0.93 -28.13
N PRO A 402 16.71 -1.71 -27.46
CA PRO A 402 15.41 -2.09 -28.02
C PRO A 402 14.51 -0.87 -28.24
N TYR A 403 13.60 -0.97 -29.20
CA TYR A 403 12.55 0.04 -29.38
C TYR A 403 11.44 -0.08 -28.34
N GLY A 404 10.73 1.03 -28.08
CA GLY A 404 9.52 1.04 -27.25
C GLY A 404 9.84 1.18 -25.76
N ASN A 405 10.68 2.16 -25.41
CA ASN A 405 10.79 2.61 -24.03
C ASN A 405 9.71 3.66 -23.73
N VAL A 406 9.36 3.83 -22.46
CA VAL A 406 8.55 4.99 -22.05
C VAL A 406 9.42 6.24 -22.21
N PRO A 407 8.96 7.28 -22.92
CA PRO A 407 9.70 8.53 -23.07
C PRO A 407 10.02 9.20 -21.74
N ASP A 408 11.14 9.91 -21.72
CA ASP A 408 11.48 10.83 -20.64
C ASP A 408 10.48 11.99 -20.60
N GLY A 409 10.38 12.68 -19.46
CA GLY A 409 9.57 13.88 -19.37
C GLY A 409 9.25 14.36 -17.96
N THR A 410 8.26 15.23 -17.88
CA THR A 410 7.80 15.88 -16.65
C THR A 410 6.30 15.70 -16.43
N TYR A 411 5.88 15.65 -15.16
CA TYR A 411 4.48 15.69 -14.75
C TYR A 411 4.33 16.64 -13.56
N ASP A 412 3.58 17.72 -13.71
CA ASP A 412 3.37 18.70 -12.64
C ASP A 412 1.89 18.85 -12.30
N VAL A 413 1.63 19.09 -11.02
CA VAL A 413 0.28 19.24 -10.51
C VAL A 413 0.24 20.44 -9.58
N PHE A 414 -0.66 21.37 -9.89
CA PHE A 414 -1.04 22.45 -9.00
C PHE A 414 -2.43 22.18 -8.43
N ASP A 415 -2.57 22.39 -7.12
CA ASP A 415 -3.78 22.13 -6.37
C ASP A 415 -4.17 23.29 -5.46
N ALA A 416 -5.47 23.50 -5.31
CA ALA A 416 -6.05 24.35 -4.27
C ALA A 416 -7.30 23.69 -3.70
N PHE A 417 -7.44 23.65 -2.38
CA PHE A 417 -8.59 23.03 -1.73
C PHE A 417 -9.14 23.84 -0.57
N ALA A 418 -10.42 23.60 -0.26
CA ALA A 418 -11.06 24.09 0.95
C ALA A 418 -12.09 23.07 1.44
N THR A 419 -12.11 22.83 2.75
CA THR A 419 -13.09 22.02 3.47
C THR A 419 -13.69 22.87 4.57
N PHE A 420 -15.01 22.87 4.63
CA PHE A 420 -15.83 23.56 5.61
C PHE A 420 -16.56 22.53 6.47
N GLU A 421 -16.38 22.63 7.77
CA GLU A 421 -17.11 21.84 8.76
C GLU A 421 -18.03 22.74 9.56
N PHE A 422 -19.24 22.28 9.79
CA PHE A 422 -20.26 23.06 10.46
C PHE A 422 -21.14 22.18 11.33
N ARG A 423 -21.26 22.56 12.60
CA ARG A 423 -22.16 21.95 13.58
C ARG A 423 -23.36 22.87 13.84
N PRO A 424 -24.43 22.81 13.02
CA PRO A 424 -25.63 23.63 13.24
C PRO A 424 -26.36 23.29 14.57
N THR A 425 -26.18 22.07 15.07
CA THR A 425 -26.73 21.60 16.35
C THR A 425 -25.70 20.69 17.01
N GLU A 426 -25.86 20.40 18.30
CA GLU A 426 -25.00 19.45 19.03
C GLU A 426 -25.06 18.01 18.47
N ARG A 427 -26.09 17.66 17.68
CA ARG A 427 -26.31 16.31 17.13
C ARG A 427 -26.01 16.19 15.65
N LEU A 428 -25.63 17.27 14.98
CA LEU A 428 -25.45 17.28 13.53
C LEU A 428 -24.13 17.94 13.18
N LEU A 429 -23.23 17.19 12.56
CA LEU A 429 -22.02 17.67 11.90
C LEU A 429 -22.22 17.57 10.39
N LEU A 430 -21.94 18.66 9.69
CA LEU A 430 -21.90 18.74 8.23
C LEU A 430 -20.48 19.05 7.79
N THR A 431 -20.03 18.39 6.74
CA THR A 431 -18.74 18.66 6.08
C THR A 431 -19.00 18.90 4.61
N VAL A 432 -18.44 19.96 4.03
CA VAL A 432 -18.51 20.25 2.60
C VAL A 432 -17.13 20.69 2.15
N GLY A 433 -16.64 20.17 1.03
CA GLY A 433 -15.35 20.58 0.52
C GLY A 433 -15.29 20.59 -0.99
N ALA A 434 -14.28 21.28 -1.51
CA ALA A 434 -13.96 21.35 -2.92
C ALA A 434 -12.44 21.45 -3.12
N ARG A 435 -11.96 20.89 -4.24
CA ARG A 435 -10.58 20.99 -4.70
C ARG A 435 -10.55 21.28 -6.19
N PHE A 436 -9.70 22.21 -6.60
CA PHE A 436 -9.30 22.42 -7.98
C PHE A 436 -7.90 21.82 -8.15
N GLU A 437 -7.73 21.03 -9.20
CA GLU A 437 -6.45 20.43 -9.59
C GLU A 437 -6.20 20.71 -11.08
N ASN A 438 -4.97 21.08 -11.41
CA ASN A 438 -4.47 21.18 -12.79
C ASN A 438 -3.25 20.28 -12.91
N SER A 439 -3.40 19.17 -13.62
CA SER A 439 -2.32 18.24 -13.94
C SER A 439 -1.79 18.55 -15.34
N HIS A 440 -0.49 18.59 -15.52
CA HIS A 440 0.17 18.90 -16.78
C HIS A 440 1.30 17.90 -17.04
N ILE A 441 1.35 17.36 -18.25
CA ILE A 441 2.34 16.39 -18.69
C ILE A 441 3.07 16.92 -19.91
N ASN A 442 4.38 16.73 -19.95
CA ASN A 442 5.21 17.05 -21.10
C ASN A 442 6.26 15.98 -21.30
N SER A 443 6.30 15.35 -22.48
CA SER A 443 7.25 14.28 -22.80
C SER A 443 8.32 14.72 -23.82
N ASP A 444 9.51 14.14 -23.71
CA ASP A 444 10.66 14.36 -24.60
C ASP A 444 11.09 13.02 -25.24
N PRO A 445 10.33 12.52 -26.23
CA PRO A 445 10.63 11.22 -26.84
C PRO A 445 11.85 11.26 -27.74
N SER A 446 12.53 10.12 -27.81
CA SER A 446 13.65 9.83 -28.69
C SER A 446 13.23 8.88 -29.83
N GLN A 447 14.06 8.78 -30.88
CA GLN A 447 13.78 7.86 -31.99
C GLN A 447 13.80 6.38 -31.56
N SER A 448 14.48 6.06 -30.46
CA SER A 448 14.47 4.73 -29.83
C SER A 448 13.12 4.38 -29.19
N ASP A 449 12.30 5.36 -28.83
CA ASP A 449 11.00 5.09 -28.18
C ASP A 449 9.93 4.69 -29.21
N VAL A 450 10.14 5.09 -30.47
CA VAL A 450 9.27 4.72 -31.59
C VAL A 450 9.58 3.31 -32.06
N ILE A 451 8.58 2.44 -32.02
CA ILE A 451 8.69 1.11 -32.61
C ILE A 451 8.48 1.22 -34.13
N PRO A 452 9.46 0.80 -34.95
CA PRO A 452 9.33 0.91 -36.40
C PRO A 452 8.14 0.11 -36.93
N ASP A 453 7.44 0.68 -37.90
CA ASP A 453 6.25 0.11 -38.56
C ASP A 453 5.06 -0.16 -37.62
N ALA A 454 5.05 0.41 -36.41
CA ALA A 454 3.97 0.20 -35.43
C ALA A 454 2.73 1.08 -35.65
N GLY A 455 2.75 1.97 -36.64
CA GLY A 455 1.60 2.82 -36.99
C GLY A 455 1.49 4.13 -36.21
N TYR A 456 2.52 4.47 -35.43
CA TYR A 456 2.70 5.76 -34.75
C TYR A 456 4.14 6.27 -34.97
N ASP A 457 4.37 7.56 -34.74
CA ASP A 457 5.68 8.20 -34.85
C ASP A 457 6.06 9.00 -33.59
N ILE A 458 7.21 9.69 -33.66
CA ILE A 458 7.76 10.45 -32.52
C ILE A 458 6.84 11.59 -32.07
N ASN A 459 6.02 12.14 -32.97
CA ASN A 459 5.08 13.20 -32.63
C ASN A 459 3.89 12.66 -31.83
N ASP A 460 3.48 11.40 -32.06
CA ASP A 460 2.44 10.76 -31.25
C ASP A 460 2.90 10.50 -29.80
N LEU A 461 4.21 10.44 -29.58
CA LEU A 461 4.83 10.30 -28.27
C LEU A 461 5.23 11.64 -27.63
N SER A 462 5.17 12.75 -28.38
CA SER A 462 5.52 14.10 -27.91
C SER A 462 4.25 14.82 -27.50
N ILE A 463 3.90 14.67 -26.23
CA ILE A 463 2.68 15.23 -25.64
C ILE A 463 3.02 16.43 -24.77
N ASP A 464 2.16 17.45 -24.81
CA ASP A 464 2.16 18.63 -23.96
C ASP A 464 0.67 18.90 -23.67
N GLU A 465 0.17 18.30 -22.59
CA GLU A 465 -1.26 18.20 -22.30
C GLU A 465 -1.56 18.58 -20.86
N SER A 466 -2.75 19.15 -20.64
CA SER A 466 -3.21 19.53 -19.30
C SER A 466 -4.66 19.17 -19.06
N TRP A 467 -4.94 18.71 -17.84
CA TRP A 467 -6.28 18.37 -17.38
C TRP A 467 -6.63 19.15 -16.13
N GLN A 468 -7.78 19.82 -16.18
CA GLN A 468 -8.34 20.56 -15.06
C GLN A 468 -9.54 19.84 -14.49
N SER A 469 -9.57 19.67 -13.18
CA SER A 469 -10.67 19.02 -12.48
C SER A 469 -11.07 19.77 -11.23
N VAL A 470 -12.39 19.86 -11.02
CA VAL A 470 -12.95 20.32 -9.74
C VAL A 470 -13.65 19.14 -9.09
N THR A 471 -13.13 18.71 -7.94
CA THR A 471 -13.79 17.71 -7.10
C THR A 471 -14.48 18.37 -5.91
N TRP A 472 -15.53 17.73 -5.42
CA TRP A 472 -16.32 18.18 -4.28
C TRP A 472 -16.80 17.01 -3.45
N ASN A 473 -17.12 17.26 -2.18
CA ASN A 473 -17.75 16.31 -1.29
C ASN A 473 -18.72 17.01 -0.34
N ALA A 474 -19.69 16.24 0.15
CA ALA A 474 -20.60 16.63 1.22
C ALA A 474 -20.86 15.42 2.11
N GLY A 475 -20.67 15.58 3.41
CA GLY A 475 -20.87 14.56 4.42
C GLY A 475 -21.72 15.07 5.58
N ALA A 476 -22.41 14.15 6.23
CA ALA A 476 -23.22 14.43 7.41
C ALA A 476 -23.09 13.30 8.43
N ILE A 477 -23.00 13.68 9.71
CA ILE A 477 -23.11 12.78 10.85
C ILE A 477 -24.25 13.29 11.72
N TYR A 478 -25.24 12.44 11.96
CA TYR A 478 -26.37 12.74 12.84
C TYR A 478 -26.36 11.80 14.04
N ASN A 479 -26.05 12.32 15.23
CA ASN A 479 -26.09 11.57 16.48
C ASN A 479 -27.57 11.39 16.90
N VAL A 480 -28.14 10.22 16.58
CA VAL A 480 -29.52 9.87 16.93
C VAL A 480 -29.67 9.73 18.44
N THR A 481 -28.66 9.13 19.07
CA THR A 481 -28.48 9.00 20.53
C THR A 481 -26.99 9.17 20.85
N GLU A 482 -26.62 9.16 22.13
CA GLU A 482 -25.21 9.20 22.57
C GLU A 482 -24.37 8.01 22.06
N ASN A 483 -25.02 6.91 21.64
CA ASN A 483 -24.32 5.70 21.18
C ASN A 483 -24.56 5.38 19.70
N TRP A 484 -25.49 6.08 19.02
CA TRP A 484 -25.89 5.77 17.64
C TRP A 484 -25.73 6.98 16.75
N ASP A 485 -24.98 6.80 15.67
CA ASP A 485 -24.80 7.79 14.62
C ASP A 485 -25.38 7.28 13.31
N LEU A 486 -25.97 8.18 12.54
CA LEU A 486 -26.23 7.96 11.12
C LEU A 486 -25.24 8.79 10.33
N VAL A 487 -24.54 8.12 9.41
CA VAL A 487 -23.52 8.74 8.59
C VAL A 487 -23.94 8.66 7.13
N ALA A 488 -23.79 9.78 6.43
CA ALA A 488 -24.00 9.89 4.99
C ALA A 488 -22.85 10.66 4.37
N ASN A 489 -22.38 10.23 3.21
CA ASN A 489 -21.32 10.92 2.46
C ASN A 489 -21.59 10.81 0.96
N ILE A 490 -21.31 11.89 0.24
CA ILE A 490 -21.28 11.92 -1.22
C ILE A 490 -20.03 12.67 -1.66
N GLY A 491 -19.30 12.16 -2.63
CA GLY A 491 -18.14 12.86 -3.15
C GLY A 491 -17.77 12.43 -4.56
N SER A 492 -17.21 13.37 -5.31
CA SER A 492 -16.63 13.11 -6.62
C SER A 492 -15.14 12.75 -6.48
N GLY A 493 -14.66 11.82 -7.29
CA GLY A 493 -13.24 11.54 -7.49
C GLY A 493 -12.87 11.63 -8.96
N PHE A 494 -11.58 11.79 -9.23
CA PHE A 494 -11.05 11.74 -10.60
C PHE A 494 -9.62 11.19 -10.63
N ARG A 495 -9.18 10.79 -11.82
CA ARG A 495 -7.81 10.35 -12.11
C ARG A 495 -7.39 10.89 -13.46
N ALA A 496 -6.36 11.73 -13.49
CA ALA A 496 -5.75 12.15 -14.75
C ALA A 496 -4.95 10.99 -15.37
N PRO A 497 -4.85 10.89 -16.71
CA PRO A 497 -3.99 9.91 -17.36
C PRO A 497 -2.50 10.14 -17.04
N GLY A 498 -1.75 9.07 -16.80
CA GLY A 498 -0.29 9.12 -16.59
C GLY A 498 0.52 8.74 -17.83
N TYR A 499 1.85 8.75 -17.72
CA TYR A 499 2.79 8.31 -18.76
C TYR A 499 2.44 6.91 -19.28
N TRP A 500 2.14 5.97 -18.39
CA TRP A 500 1.79 4.62 -18.84
C TRP A 500 0.51 4.60 -19.67
N ASP A 501 -0.53 5.34 -19.27
CA ASP A 501 -1.80 5.36 -20.00
C ASP A 501 -1.64 5.95 -21.40
N LEU A 502 -0.83 7.02 -21.51
CA LEU A 502 -0.70 7.82 -22.73
C LEU A 502 0.39 7.32 -23.67
N LEU A 503 1.53 6.88 -23.13
CA LEU A 503 2.78 6.70 -23.88
C LEU A 503 3.34 5.28 -23.84
N SER A 504 2.70 4.35 -23.11
CA SER A 504 3.16 2.96 -23.11
C SER A 504 3.10 2.36 -24.51
N ALA A 505 4.26 1.96 -25.02
CA ALA A 505 4.39 1.32 -26.31
C ALA A 505 5.37 0.16 -26.22
N GLY A 506 5.06 -0.97 -26.86
CA GLY A 506 5.94 -2.14 -26.81
C GLY A 506 5.24 -3.46 -26.65
N THR A 507 6.01 -4.55 -26.73
CA THR A 507 5.50 -5.86 -26.33
C THR A 507 5.58 -5.97 -24.81
N PRO A 508 4.49 -6.35 -24.13
CA PRO A 508 4.54 -6.61 -22.71
C PRO A 508 5.62 -7.65 -22.42
N THR A 509 6.23 -7.54 -21.23
CA THR A 509 7.14 -8.57 -20.71
C THR A 509 6.48 -9.95 -20.64
N PHE A 510 5.16 -9.97 -20.46
CA PHE A 510 4.27 -11.13 -20.46
C PHE A 510 3.88 -11.51 -21.91
N SER A 511 4.06 -12.78 -22.30
CA SER A 511 3.82 -13.36 -23.64
C SER A 511 2.38 -13.31 -24.18
N SER A 512 1.59 -12.29 -23.89
CA SER A 512 0.19 -12.16 -24.29
C SER A 512 -0.03 -12.02 -25.80
N ARG A 513 1.02 -12.08 -26.63
CA ARG A 513 0.96 -11.75 -28.07
C ARG A 513 0.26 -10.41 -28.33
N ILE A 514 0.32 -9.50 -27.36
CA ILE A 514 -0.16 -8.13 -27.45
C ILE A 514 1.04 -7.22 -27.68
N ALA A 515 0.84 -6.11 -28.38
CA ALA A 515 1.72 -4.97 -28.38
C ALA A 515 0.90 -3.74 -27.99
N TYR A 516 1.36 -3.01 -26.97
CA TYR A 516 0.78 -1.72 -26.59
C TYR A 516 1.18 -0.65 -27.59
N LEU A 517 0.22 0.20 -27.94
CA LEU A 517 0.36 1.39 -28.75
C LEU A 517 0.00 2.62 -27.91
N PRO A 518 0.65 3.78 -28.15
CA PRO A 518 0.38 4.99 -27.41
C PRO A 518 -1.06 5.47 -27.62
N SER A 519 -1.59 6.16 -26.61
CA SER A 519 -2.97 6.65 -26.52
C SER A 519 -2.97 8.11 -26.06
N PRO A 520 -2.49 9.07 -26.88
CA PRO A 520 -2.29 10.45 -26.43
C PRO A 520 -3.58 11.21 -26.12
N ASN A 521 -4.74 10.71 -26.56
CA ASN A 521 -6.03 11.40 -26.48
C ASN A 521 -6.95 10.82 -25.39
N LEU A 522 -6.46 10.67 -24.17
CA LEU A 522 -7.25 10.17 -23.05
C LEU A 522 -7.84 11.31 -22.21
N ASP A 523 -9.09 11.12 -21.80
CA ASP A 523 -9.75 11.94 -20.80
C ASP A 523 -9.53 11.38 -19.38
N PRO A 524 -9.59 12.23 -18.33
CA PRO A 524 -9.55 11.77 -16.95
C PRO A 524 -10.72 10.86 -16.59
N GLU A 525 -10.43 9.78 -15.85
CA GLU A 525 -11.47 8.95 -15.24
C GLU A 525 -12.21 9.73 -14.16
N LYS A 526 -13.53 9.52 -14.03
CA LYS A 526 -14.36 10.22 -13.04
C LYS A 526 -15.19 9.25 -12.22
N SER A 527 -15.52 9.66 -11.00
CA SER A 527 -16.40 8.88 -10.13
C SER A 527 -17.27 9.78 -9.25
N ILE A 528 -18.43 9.26 -8.86
CA ILE A 528 -19.24 9.81 -7.77
C ILE A 528 -19.60 8.66 -6.83
N THR A 529 -19.18 8.77 -5.58
CA THR A 529 -19.44 7.79 -4.53
C THR A 529 -20.47 8.31 -3.56
N TYR A 530 -21.47 7.47 -3.24
CA TYR A 530 -22.48 7.68 -2.23
C TYR A 530 -22.29 6.63 -1.14
N GLU A 531 -22.33 7.04 0.13
CA GLU A 531 -22.21 6.17 1.29
C GLU A 531 -23.27 6.52 2.31
N PHE A 532 -23.86 5.50 2.94
CA PHE A 532 -24.81 5.68 4.03
C PHE A 532 -24.75 4.50 4.98
N GLY A 533 -24.80 4.76 6.28
CA GLY A 533 -24.73 3.69 7.26
C GLY A 533 -24.88 4.13 8.71
N PRO A 534 -25.42 3.27 9.58
CA PRO A 534 -25.36 3.51 11.01
C PRO A 534 -24.02 3.09 11.61
N ARG A 535 -23.62 3.79 12.68
CA ARG A 535 -22.53 3.42 13.58
C ARG A 535 -23.07 3.33 15.00
N TYR A 536 -22.63 2.32 15.75
CA TYR A 536 -22.94 2.17 17.16
C TYR A 536 -21.64 2.07 17.96
N HIS A 537 -21.54 2.89 19.00
CA HIS A 537 -20.39 2.92 19.87
C HIS A 537 -20.85 2.94 21.34
N SER A 538 -20.21 2.11 22.16
CA SER A 538 -20.41 2.03 23.60
C SER A 538 -19.15 1.47 24.23
N SER A 539 -19.08 1.43 25.57
CA SER A 539 -17.94 0.85 26.27
C SER A 539 -17.64 -0.62 25.93
N ARG A 540 -18.64 -1.38 25.45
CA ARG A 540 -18.52 -2.82 25.15
C ARG A 540 -18.67 -3.17 23.69
N THR A 541 -19.04 -2.22 22.84
CA THR A 541 -19.44 -2.53 21.47
C THR A 541 -19.08 -1.40 20.55
N ASN A 542 -18.39 -1.75 19.47
CA ASN A 542 -18.20 -0.90 18.31
C ASN A 542 -18.76 -1.64 17.10
N PHE A 543 -19.69 -1.01 16.38
CA PHE A 543 -20.36 -1.59 15.23
C PHE A 543 -20.50 -0.54 14.14
N SER A 544 -20.26 -0.93 12.89
CA SER A 544 -20.55 -0.12 11.73
C SER A 544 -21.12 -0.98 10.61
N LEU A 545 -22.11 -0.43 9.91
CA LEU A 545 -22.63 -1.01 8.68
C LEU A 545 -22.74 0.12 7.66
N VAL A 546 -21.99 0.04 6.57
CA VAL A 546 -21.99 1.08 5.53
C VAL A 546 -22.35 0.45 4.20
N GLY A 547 -23.42 0.96 3.59
CA GLY A 547 -23.74 0.70 2.18
C GLY A 547 -23.10 1.76 1.30
N PHE A 548 -22.59 1.35 0.13
CA PHE A 548 -21.98 2.27 -0.82
C PHE A 548 -22.45 2.03 -2.26
N TYR A 549 -22.42 3.09 -3.07
CA TYR A 549 -22.64 3.06 -4.51
C TYR A 549 -21.70 4.07 -5.17
N THR A 550 -20.84 3.60 -6.06
CA THR A 550 -19.89 4.41 -6.83
C THR A 550 -20.27 4.30 -8.29
N ARG A 551 -20.65 5.42 -8.91
CA ARG A 551 -20.72 5.56 -10.36
C ARG A 551 -19.32 5.87 -10.89
N LEU A 552 -18.95 5.21 -11.98
CA LEU A 552 -17.68 5.36 -12.67
C LEU A 552 -17.96 5.79 -14.11
N ASP A 553 -17.32 6.86 -14.56
CA ASP A 553 -17.45 7.41 -15.90
C ASP A 553 -16.04 7.58 -16.51
N ASP A 554 -15.94 7.48 -17.83
CA ASP A 554 -14.68 7.61 -18.59
C ASP A 554 -13.56 6.66 -18.13
N LEU A 555 -13.89 5.44 -17.71
CA LEU A 555 -12.88 4.47 -17.26
C LEU A 555 -11.87 4.18 -18.38
N ILE A 556 -10.59 4.32 -18.07
CA ILE A 556 -9.47 3.98 -18.94
C ILE A 556 -9.24 2.48 -18.86
N GLY A 557 -9.33 1.82 -20.01
CA GLY A 557 -9.06 0.39 -20.13
C GLY A 557 -8.53 0.03 -21.49
N SER A 558 -7.84 -1.11 -21.54
CA SER A 558 -7.15 -1.57 -22.72
C SER A 558 -8.14 -2.11 -23.76
N GLN A 559 -8.03 -1.64 -25.00
CA GLN A 559 -8.81 -2.08 -26.15
C GLN A 559 -7.90 -2.68 -27.21
N THR A 560 -8.18 -3.93 -27.61
CA THR A 560 -7.42 -4.63 -28.65
C THR A 560 -8.12 -4.50 -30.00
N GLU A 561 -7.45 -3.88 -30.97
CA GLU A 561 -7.95 -3.70 -32.34
C GLU A 561 -6.88 -4.01 -33.39
N GLY A 562 -7.16 -4.99 -34.25
CA GLY A 562 -6.25 -5.35 -35.34
C GLY A 562 -4.94 -5.97 -34.87
N THR A 563 -3.89 -5.82 -35.69
CA THR A 563 -2.58 -6.42 -35.43
C THR A 563 -1.46 -5.50 -35.89
N VAL A 564 -0.34 -5.52 -35.17
CA VAL A 564 0.89 -4.83 -35.54
C VAL A 564 2.00 -5.86 -35.76
N THR A 565 2.84 -5.66 -36.78
CA THR A 565 3.99 -6.54 -37.05
C THR A 565 5.27 -5.82 -36.67
N LEU A 566 5.91 -6.32 -35.61
CA LEU A 566 7.12 -5.74 -35.07
C LEU A 566 8.36 -6.39 -35.71
N PRO A 567 9.30 -5.59 -36.26
CA PRO A 567 10.50 -6.12 -36.89
C PRO A 567 11.27 -7.07 -35.98
N GLY A 568 11.54 -8.30 -36.45
CA GLY A 568 12.29 -9.31 -35.70
C GLY A 568 11.54 -9.96 -34.52
N GLN A 569 10.33 -9.51 -34.17
CA GLN A 569 9.54 -10.05 -33.06
C GLN A 569 8.25 -10.77 -33.53
N GLY A 570 7.71 -10.42 -34.70
CA GLY A 570 6.53 -11.06 -35.30
C GLY A 570 5.27 -10.21 -35.24
N THR A 571 4.11 -10.83 -35.48
CA THR A 571 2.79 -10.15 -35.47
C THR A 571 2.11 -10.32 -34.11
N PHE A 572 1.63 -9.21 -33.56
CA PHE A 572 0.97 -9.09 -32.26
C PHE A 572 -0.40 -8.46 -32.44
N ALA A 573 -1.34 -8.79 -31.56
CA ALA A 573 -2.59 -8.04 -31.43
C ALA A 573 -2.25 -6.62 -30.94
N ALA A 574 -2.75 -5.60 -31.62
CA ALA A 574 -2.48 -4.22 -31.24
C ALA A 574 -3.47 -3.78 -30.16
N THR A 575 -2.96 -3.34 -29.03
CA THR A 575 -3.77 -2.87 -27.89
C THR A 575 -3.39 -1.43 -27.59
N HIS A 576 -4.37 -0.60 -27.28
CA HIS A 576 -4.18 0.77 -26.82
C HIS A 576 -5.13 1.02 -25.66
N GLU A 577 -4.88 2.06 -24.88
CA GLU A 577 -5.80 2.49 -23.82
C GLU A 577 -6.87 3.40 -24.42
N ALA A 578 -8.10 3.30 -23.91
CA ALA A 578 -9.19 4.17 -24.31
C ALA A 578 -10.17 4.38 -23.15
N ASN A 579 -10.88 5.52 -23.16
CA ASN A 579 -11.99 5.78 -22.24
C ASN A 579 -13.21 4.94 -22.67
N ILE A 580 -13.25 3.67 -22.26
CA ILE A 580 -14.16 2.66 -22.81
C ILE A 580 -15.37 2.33 -21.93
N GLY A 581 -15.40 2.76 -20.67
CA GLY A 581 -16.36 2.24 -19.69
C GLY A 581 -17.12 3.30 -18.88
N GLU A 582 -18.45 3.23 -18.94
CA GLU A 582 -19.32 3.69 -17.85
C GLU A 582 -19.73 2.48 -17.01
N GLY A 583 -19.66 2.59 -15.69
CA GLY A 583 -19.94 1.47 -14.79
C GLY A 583 -20.38 1.92 -13.41
N TYR A 584 -20.69 0.95 -12.56
CA TYR A 584 -20.86 1.21 -11.14
C TYR A 584 -20.34 0.06 -10.30
N VAL A 585 -19.95 0.38 -9.07
CA VAL A 585 -19.66 -0.58 -8.01
C VAL A 585 -20.50 -0.25 -6.79
N THR A 586 -21.13 -1.25 -6.18
CA THR A 586 -21.99 -1.08 -5.01
C THR A 586 -21.79 -2.22 -4.04
N GLY A 587 -22.07 -2.00 -2.77
CA GLY A 587 -21.81 -3.02 -1.76
C GLY A 587 -22.21 -2.61 -0.36
N ALA A 588 -21.84 -3.47 0.58
CA ALA A 588 -22.00 -3.24 2.00
C ALA A 588 -20.76 -3.74 2.76
N GLU A 589 -20.36 -2.97 3.77
CA GLU A 589 -19.25 -3.23 4.68
C GLU A 589 -19.79 -3.28 6.11
N LEU A 590 -19.58 -4.41 6.78
CA LEU A 590 -19.93 -4.62 8.19
C LEU A 590 -18.63 -4.72 9.00
N ALA A 591 -18.56 -4.04 10.14
CA ALA A 591 -17.55 -4.27 11.17
C ALA A 591 -18.21 -4.35 12.56
N LEU A 592 -17.72 -5.26 13.40
CA LEU A 592 -18.20 -5.46 14.76
C LEU A 592 -17.02 -5.82 15.67
N ALA A 593 -16.94 -5.16 16.81
CA ALA A 593 -16.17 -5.58 17.97
C ALA A 593 -17.10 -5.55 19.19
N TYR A 594 -17.18 -6.65 19.92
CA TYR A 594 -18.09 -6.85 21.04
C TYR A 594 -17.39 -7.54 22.21
N GLU A 595 -17.36 -6.90 23.37
CA GLU A 595 -16.91 -7.49 24.61
C GLU A 595 -17.98 -8.48 25.13
N LEU A 596 -17.81 -9.77 24.81
CA LEU A 596 -18.73 -10.85 25.20
C LEU A 596 -18.82 -11.00 26.73
N ALA A 597 -17.67 -10.87 27.38
CA ALA A 597 -17.46 -10.92 28.81
C ALA A 597 -16.18 -10.15 29.14
N ASP A 598 -15.89 -9.93 30.42
CA ASP A 598 -14.64 -9.32 30.83
C ASP A 598 -13.47 -10.07 30.18
N ASN A 599 -12.60 -9.32 29.49
CA ASN A 599 -11.41 -9.83 28.80
C ASN A 599 -11.65 -10.65 27.53
N TRP A 600 -12.91 -10.86 27.12
CA TRP A 600 -13.25 -11.61 25.90
C TRP A 600 -13.85 -10.68 24.85
N THR A 601 -13.15 -10.53 23.74
CA THR A 601 -13.59 -9.70 22.61
C THR A 601 -13.88 -10.58 21.41
N PHE A 602 -15.15 -10.62 21.01
CA PHE A 602 -15.54 -11.09 19.69
C PHE A 602 -15.36 -9.96 18.70
N PHE A 603 -14.76 -10.25 17.55
CA PHE A 603 -14.66 -9.27 16.47
C PHE A 603 -14.93 -9.94 15.14
N GLY A 604 -15.39 -9.17 14.17
CA GLY A 604 -15.55 -9.67 12.83
C GLY A 604 -15.96 -8.58 11.86
N ASN A 605 -15.73 -8.84 10.59
CA ASN A 605 -16.16 -8.00 9.51
C ASN A 605 -16.63 -8.84 8.32
N ALA A 606 -17.36 -8.19 7.43
CA ALA A 606 -17.81 -8.79 6.19
C ALA A 606 -17.98 -7.72 5.12
N THR A 607 -17.57 -8.04 3.90
CA THR A 607 -17.60 -7.14 2.76
C THR A 607 -18.26 -7.83 1.58
N TYR A 608 -19.32 -7.22 1.06
CA TYR A 608 -19.96 -7.61 -0.19
C TYR A 608 -19.76 -6.51 -1.23
N THR A 609 -19.21 -6.86 -2.39
CA THR A 609 -19.01 -5.94 -3.51
C THR A 609 -19.65 -6.49 -4.78
N TYR A 610 -20.34 -5.63 -5.51
CA TYR A 610 -20.95 -5.92 -6.80
C TYR A 610 -20.61 -4.81 -7.78
N GLY A 611 -19.92 -5.14 -8.87
CA GLY A 611 -19.68 -4.21 -9.98
C GLY A 611 -20.43 -4.60 -11.25
N LYS A 612 -20.76 -3.61 -12.07
CA LYS A 612 -21.21 -3.81 -13.46
C LYS A 612 -20.74 -2.67 -14.36
N ASP A 613 -20.08 -3.04 -15.44
CA ASP A 613 -19.85 -2.22 -16.62
C ASP A 613 -21.14 -2.18 -17.45
N THR A 614 -21.60 -0.97 -17.80
CA THR A 614 -22.90 -0.77 -18.43
C THR A 614 -22.91 -1.10 -19.92
N ALA A 615 -21.78 -0.96 -20.60
CA ALA A 615 -21.65 -1.21 -22.04
C ALA A 615 -21.56 -2.71 -22.33
N SER A 616 -20.69 -3.42 -21.61
CA SER A 616 -20.42 -4.84 -21.80
C SER A 616 -21.38 -5.75 -21.02
N GLY A 617 -21.95 -5.24 -19.91
CA GLY A 617 -22.79 -6.00 -19.00
C GLY A 617 -22.05 -6.91 -18.02
N TYR A 618 -20.73 -7.02 -18.14
CA TYR A 618 -19.85 -7.79 -17.24
C TYR A 618 -19.47 -6.96 -16.00
N PRO A 619 -18.93 -7.56 -14.93
CA PRO A 619 -18.26 -6.80 -13.87
C PRO A 619 -17.07 -6.02 -14.45
N PRO A 620 -16.74 -4.83 -13.91
CA PRO A 620 -15.41 -4.26 -14.05
C PRO A 620 -14.36 -5.25 -13.51
N ARG A 621 -13.10 -5.07 -13.93
CA ARG A 621 -11.99 -5.86 -13.37
C ARG A 621 -11.90 -5.67 -11.86
N PHE A 622 -11.30 -6.66 -11.18
CA PHE A 622 -10.92 -6.58 -9.76
C PHE A 622 -12.07 -6.50 -8.73
N ILE A 623 -13.31 -6.88 -9.07
CA ILE A 623 -14.41 -6.97 -8.09
C ILE A 623 -14.20 -8.21 -7.19
N PRO A 624 -13.85 -8.03 -5.90
CA PRO A 624 -13.61 -9.17 -5.01
C PRO A 624 -14.90 -9.97 -4.75
N PRO A 625 -14.80 -11.27 -4.41
CA PRO A 625 -15.94 -12.05 -3.92
C PRO A 625 -16.44 -11.50 -2.57
N PHE A 626 -17.46 -12.13 -1.97
CA PHE A 626 -17.79 -11.84 -0.57
C PHE A 626 -16.65 -12.34 0.34
N PHE A 627 -16.18 -11.52 1.27
CA PHE A 627 -15.06 -11.88 2.15
C PHE A 627 -15.17 -11.22 3.52
N GLY A 628 -14.37 -11.67 4.47
CA GLY A 628 -14.24 -11.02 5.77
C GLY A 628 -13.44 -11.83 6.77
N THR A 629 -13.53 -11.41 8.03
CA THR A 629 -12.90 -12.09 9.16
C THR A 629 -13.87 -12.30 10.30
N VAL A 630 -13.65 -13.35 11.08
CA VAL A 630 -14.32 -13.57 12.37
C VAL A 630 -13.28 -14.05 13.37
N GLY A 631 -13.24 -13.43 14.54
CA GLY A 631 -12.26 -13.77 15.55
C GLY A 631 -12.77 -13.62 16.97
N LEU A 632 -12.03 -14.28 17.86
CA LEU A 632 -12.24 -14.24 19.30
C LEU A 632 -10.89 -14.04 19.97
N ARG A 633 -10.80 -13.01 20.81
CA ARG A 633 -9.63 -12.65 21.58
C ARG A 633 -9.91 -12.75 23.06
N TYR A 634 -8.93 -13.26 23.79
CA TYR A 634 -8.87 -13.22 25.24
C TYR A 634 -7.61 -12.48 25.69
N GLU A 635 -7.76 -11.49 26.56
CA GLU A 635 -6.66 -10.72 27.12
C GLU A 635 -6.60 -10.93 28.64
N HIS A 636 -5.58 -11.61 29.16
CA HIS A 636 -5.56 -11.93 30.58
C HIS A 636 -5.63 -10.65 31.46
N PRO A 637 -6.44 -10.62 32.55
CA PRO A 637 -6.66 -9.43 33.37
C PRO A 637 -5.39 -8.74 33.91
N SER A 638 -4.29 -9.48 34.01
CA SER A 638 -3.00 -8.92 34.43
C SER A 638 -2.24 -8.19 33.31
N GLY A 639 -2.77 -8.16 32.08
CA GLY A 639 -2.08 -7.65 30.89
C GLY A 639 -0.85 -8.44 30.46
N ARG A 640 -0.62 -9.63 31.04
CA ARG A 640 0.63 -10.39 30.82
C ARG A 640 0.60 -11.32 29.62
N TRP A 641 -0.56 -11.73 29.17
CA TRP A 641 -0.68 -12.57 27.99
C TRP A 641 -2.04 -12.45 27.35
N TRP A 642 -2.11 -12.76 26.07
CA TRP A 642 -3.34 -12.77 25.29
C TRP A 642 -3.30 -13.91 24.27
N VAL A 643 -4.47 -14.36 23.85
CA VAL A 643 -4.65 -15.36 22.79
C VAL A 643 -5.78 -14.91 21.89
N GLU A 644 -5.61 -15.10 20.59
CA GLU A 644 -6.59 -14.75 19.58
C GLU A 644 -6.66 -15.86 18.53
N VAL A 645 -7.89 -16.22 18.18
CA VAL A 645 -8.20 -17.10 17.05
C VAL A 645 -8.95 -16.27 16.04
N VAL A 646 -8.51 -16.28 14.79
CA VAL A 646 -9.16 -15.56 13.70
C VAL A 646 -9.33 -16.49 12.50
N GLU A 647 -10.51 -16.45 11.90
CA GLU A 647 -10.82 -17.08 10.63
C GLU A 647 -10.93 -15.99 9.57
N VAL A 648 -10.11 -16.08 8.53
CA VAL A 648 -10.20 -15.24 7.33
C VAL A 648 -10.87 -16.06 6.25
N PHE A 649 -11.91 -15.52 5.62
CA PHE A 649 -12.72 -16.28 4.67
C PHE A 649 -13.05 -15.49 3.41
N SER A 650 -13.32 -16.23 2.33
CA SER A 650 -13.75 -15.73 1.05
C SER A 650 -14.75 -16.71 0.42
N ASP A 651 -15.86 -16.20 -0.13
CA ASP A 651 -16.76 -16.99 -0.97
C ASP A 651 -16.15 -17.18 -2.37
N ARG A 652 -16.80 -18.01 -3.18
CA ARG A 652 -16.41 -18.30 -4.55
C ARG A 652 -16.45 -17.02 -5.40
N LEU A 653 -15.39 -16.79 -6.17
CA LEU A 653 -15.42 -15.83 -7.27
C LEU A 653 -16.22 -16.46 -8.42
N ARG A 654 -17.43 -15.96 -8.67
CA ARG A 654 -18.33 -16.44 -9.76
C ARG A 654 -18.49 -15.46 -10.91
N ARG A 655 -18.03 -14.22 -10.71
CA ARG A 655 -18.19 -13.11 -11.64
C ARG A 655 -16.81 -12.45 -11.77
N HIS A 656 -16.30 -12.40 -12.97
CA HIS A 656 -15.05 -11.75 -13.35
C HIS A 656 -15.25 -10.99 -14.66
N ALA A 657 -14.35 -10.07 -14.97
CA ALA A 657 -14.35 -9.43 -16.29
C ALA A 657 -13.78 -10.40 -17.32
N PRO A 658 -14.27 -10.43 -18.57
CA PRO A 658 -13.69 -11.27 -19.63
C PRO A 658 -12.18 -11.06 -19.83
N ASP A 659 -11.69 -9.83 -19.62
CA ASP A 659 -10.26 -9.52 -19.73
C ASP A 659 -9.43 -10.20 -18.65
N ASP A 660 -10.03 -10.49 -17.48
CA ASP A 660 -9.35 -11.27 -16.45
C ASP A 660 -8.96 -12.64 -17.02
N GLU A 661 -9.76 -13.26 -17.91
CA GLU A 661 -9.45 -14.54 -18.56
C GLU A 661 -8.20 -14.50 -19.45
N GLN A 662 -7.73 -13.32 -19.85
CA GLN A 662 -6.50 -13.17 -20.63
C GLN A 662 -5.27 -12.95 -19.74
N ASP A 663 -5.48 -12.59 -18.46
CA ASP A 663 -4.38 -12.57 -17.50
C ASP A 663 -3.84 -13.98 -17.39
N ALA A 664 -2.51 -14.10 -17.36
CA ALA A 664 -1.82 -15.38 -17.26
C ALA A 664 -2.46 -16.27 -16.17
N GLY A 665 -2.97 -15.67 -15.08
CA GLY A 665 -3.57 -16.34 -13.93
C GLY A 665 -4.99 -16.86 -14.07
N PHE A 666 -5.75 -16.45 -15.09
CA PHE A 666 -7.07 -17.01 -15.37
C PHE A 666 -7.11 -17.78 -16.68
N SER A 667 -6.26 -17.45 -17.66
CA SER A 667 -6.34 -18.08 -18.98
C SER A 667 -6.16 -19.60 -18.95
N LYS A 668 -7.04 -20.29 -19.68
CA LYS A 668 -6.84 -21.70 -20.03
C LYS A 668 -6.08 -21.90 -21.34
N ASP A 669 -5.80 -20.82 -22.07
CA ASP A 669 -5.13 -20.91 -23.35
C ASP A 669 -3.61 -21.14 -23.15
N PRO A 670 -3.08 -22.27 -23.64
CA PRO A 670 -1.64 -22.57 -23.62
C PRO A 670 -0.73 -21.49 -24.21
N ALA A 671 -1.27 -20.57 -25.02
CA ALA A 671 -0.56 -19.42 -25.58
C ALA A 671 -0.25 -18.33 -24.54
N TYR A 672 -1.05 -18.20 -23.48
CA TYR A 672 -0.95 -17.17 -22.44
C TYR A 672 -0.36 -17.69 -21.11
N GLY A 673 -0.30 -19.01 -20.92
CA GLY A 673 0.25 -19.70 -19.74
C GLY A 673 -0.10 -21.20 -19.78
N SER A 674 0.78 -22.10 -19.30
CA SER A 674 0.74 -23.53 -19.64
C SER A 674 -0.47 -24.32 -19.11
N PRO A 675 -0.96 -25.32 -19.87
CA PRO A 675 -1.83 -26.39 -19.39
C PRO A 675 -1.11 -27.35 -18.41
N ASN A 676 -1.66 -27.49 -17.20
CA ASN A 676 -1.63 -28.72 -16.38
C ASN A 676 -0.31 -29.32 -15.84
N ASP A 677 0.87 -28.69 -15.96
CA ASP A 677 2.13 -29.29 -15.50
C ASP A 677 3.01 -28.45 -14.56
N THR A 678 2.60 -27.24 -14.19
CA THR A 678 3.27 -26.43 -13.15
C THR A 678 2.27 -26.09 -12.05
N ASN A 679 2.48 -26.60 -10.83
CA ASN A 679 1.95 -26.30 -9.48
C ASN A 679 0.75 -25.33 -9.28
N ASN A 680 -0.16 -25.28 -10.23
CA ASN A 680 -1.19 -24.28 -10.33
C ASN A 680 -2.52 -25.03 -10.45
N PRO A 681 -3.40 -24.98 -9.44
CA PRO A 681 -4.70 -25.62 -9.55
C PRO A 681 -5.42 -25.03 -10.78
N PRO A 682 -5.88 -25.86 -11.72
CA PRO A 682 -6.65 -25.36 -12.85
C PRO A 682 -7.87 -24.65 -12.28
N LEU A 683 -8.17 -23.46 -12.84
CA LEU A 683 -9.48 -22.84 -12.62
C LEU A 683 -10.56 -23.86 -13.02
N ARG A 684 -11.73 -23.73 -12.38
CA ARG A 684 -12.90 -24.48 -12.84
C ARG A 684 -13.15 -24.19 -14.32
N ASP A 685 -13.94 -25.04 -14.97
CA ASP A 685 -14.14 -24.88 -16.40
C ASP A 685 -14.81 -23.55 -16.80
N ASP A 686 -15.44 -22.89 -15.84
CA ASP A 686 -16.12 -21.60 -15.93
C ASP A 686 -15.28 -20.42 -15.39
N PHE A 687 -13.96 -20.61 -15.21
CA PHE A 687 -13.03 -19.62 -14.65
C PHE A 687 -13.31 -19.19 -13.20
N SER A 688 -14.25 -19.86 -12.51
CA SER A 688 -14.55 -19.56 -11.11
C SER A 688 -13.47 -20.07 -10.14
N LEU A 689 -13.25 -19.31 -9.06
CA LEU A 689 -12.41 -19.72 -7.94
C LEU A 689 -13.27 -20.31 -6.80
N PRO A 690 -12.83 -21.41 -6.15
CA PRO A 690 -13.50 -21.90 -4.96
C PRO A 690 -13.34 -20.90 -3.81
N GLY A 691 -14.37 -20.81 -2.96
CA GLY A 691 -14.27 -20.12 -1.68
C GLY A 691 -13.38 -20.92 -0.72
N TRP A 692 -12.86 -20.23 0.28
CA TRP A 692 -11.90 -20.77 1.23
C TRP A 692 -12.06 -20.08 2.60
N ALA A 693 -11.53 -20.73 3.63
CA ALA A 693 -11.36 -20.15 4.96
C ALA A 693 -10.05 -20.67 5.54
N ILE A 694 -9.28 -19.78 6.17
CA ILE A 694 -8.06 -20.13 6.89
C ILE A 694 -8.21 -19.73 8.34
N THR A 695 -7.78 -20.60 9.25
CA THR A 695 -7.75 -20.32 10.68
C THR A 695 -6.32 -19.99 11.08
N ASN A 696 -6.15 -18.84 11.74
CA ASN A 696 -4.90 -18.42 12.35
C ASN A 696 -5.10 -18.36 13.88
N VAL A 697 -4.08 -18.81 14.62
CA VAL A 697 -4.06 -18.74 16.09
C VAL A 697 -2.81 -18.00 16.50
N ARG A 698 -2.97 -16.90 17.23
CA ARG A 698 -1.84 -16.12 17.73
C ARG A 698 -1.97 -15.84 19.21
N GLY A 699 -0.83 -15.66 19.88
CA GLY A 699 -0.78 -15.29 21.27
C GLY A 699 0.48 -14.52 21.59
N GLY A 700 0.41 -13.70 22.62
CA GLY A 700 1.55 -12.92 23.11
C GLY A 700 1.68 -13.04 24.61
N VAL A 701 2.91 -12.91 25.10
CA VAL A 701 3.24 -12.87 26.52
C VAL A 701 4.25 -11.76 26.80
N ASN A 702 3.92 -10.92 27.77
CA ASN A 702 4.86 -10.02 28.41
C ASN A 702 5.66 -10.83 29.45
N VAL A 703 6.90 -11.18 29.11
CA VAL A 703 7.79 -12.00 29.95
C VAL A 703 8.30 -11.19 31.13
N TRP A 704 8.59 -9.91 30.89
CA TRP A 704 9.12 -8.98 31.88
C TRP A 704 8.67 -7.56 31.52
N ARG A 705 8.45 -6.74 32.56
CA ARG A 705 8.17 -5.31 32.45
C ARG A 705 8.66 -4.57 33.69
N GLU A 706 9.37 -3.47 33.47
CA GLU A 706 9.81 -2.53 34.51
C GLU A 706 9.77 -1.10 33.94
N GLY A 707 8.74 -0.34 34.31
CA GLY A 707 8.47 0.96 33.68
C GLY A 707 8.19 0.80 32.19
N ASP A 708 8.91 1.55 31.36
CA ASP A 708 8.80 1.53 29.89
C ASP A 708 9.58 0.39 29.24
N ARG A 709 10.36 -0.35 30.04
CA ARG A 709 11.14 -1.50 29.57
C ARG A 709 10.31 -2.76 29.64
N ALA A 710 10.27 -3.51 28.56
CA ALA A 710 9.48 -4.73 28.46
C ALA A 710 10.12 -5.73 27.49
N LEU A 711 9.94 -7.02 27.77
CA LEU A 711 10.19 -8.10 26.83
C LEU A 711 8.87 -8.78 26.52
N ASP A 712 8.40 -8.62 25.29
CA ASP A 712 7.19 -9.24 24.76
C ASP A 712 7.57 -10.31 23.74
N LEU A 713 6.95 -11.49 23.85
CA LEU A 713 7.09 -12.58 22.89
C LEU A 713 5.74 -12.84 22.24
N THR A 714 5.71 -13.02 20.93
CA THR A 714 4.52 -13.39 20.17
C THR A 714 4.76 -14.70 19.41
N LEU A 715 3.72 -15.51 19.30
CA LEU A 715 3.70 -16.76 18.55
C LEU A 715 2.41 -16.81 17.74
N ALA A 716 2.53 -16.99 16.42
CA ALA A 716 1.41 -17.17 15.53
C ALA A 716 1.54 -18.46 14.73
N PHE A 717 0.42 -19.17 14.60
CA PHE A 717 0.21 -20.31 13.72
C PHE A 717 -0.73 -19.84 12.62
N ASN A 718 -0.20 -19.65 11.43
CA ASN A 718 -0.93 -19.18 10.26
C ASN A 718 -1.35 -20.38 9.41
N ASN A 719 -2.58 -20.36 8.90
CA ASN A 719 -3.19 -21.42 8.11
C ASN A 719 -3.02 -22.81 8.78
N ILE A 720 -3.50 -22.95 10.02
CA ILE A 720 -3.22 -24.11 10.90
C ILE A 720 -3.62 -25.48 10.32
N PHE A 721 -4.55 -25.48 9.36
CA PHE A 721 -5.05 -26.69 8.70
C PHE A 721 -4.35 -26.97 7.36
N ASP A 722 -3.33 -26.18 7.00
CA ASP A 722 -2.63 -26.23 5.72
C ASP A 722 -3.63 -26.20 4.54
N THR A 723 -4.63 -25.32 4.65
CA THR A 723 -5.68 -25.20 3.65
C THR A 723 -5.08 -24.71 2.35
N ARG A 724 -5.28 -25.46 1.27
CA ARG A 724 -4.90 -25.05 -0.09
C ARG A 724 -5.91 -24.04 -0.62
N TYR A 725 -5.48 -22.79 -0.83
CA TYR A 725 -6.34 -21.73 -1.35
C TYR A 725 -5.59 -20.77 -2.29
N ARG A 726 -6.36 -19.94 -2.98
CA ARG A 726 -5.86 -18.89 -3.86
C ARG A 726 -6.71 -17.64 -3.68
N GLU A 727 -6.07 -16.51 -3.51
CA GLU A 727 -6.73 -15.22 -3.50
C GLU A 727 -7.12 -14.82 -4.93
N ALA A 728 -8.36 -14.37 -5.10
CA ALA A 728 -8.78 -13.71 -6.34
C ALA A 728 -7.84 -12.54 -6.66
N TYR A 729 -7.47 -12.40 -7.93
CA TYR A 729 -6.59 -11.34 -8.44
C TYR A 729 -5.13 -11.38 -7.95
N ALA A 730 -4.72 -12.37 -7.15
CA ALA A 730 -3.31 -12.62 -6.87
C ALA A 730 -2.54 -12.83 -8.18
N GLN A 731 -1.65 -11.88 -8.47
CA GLN A 731 -0.77 -11.94 -9.62
C GLN A 731 0.06 -13.23 -9.59
N ARG A 732 0.48 -13.73 -10.75
CA ARG A 732 1.45 -14.83 -10.83
C ARG A 732 1.06 -16.15 -10.18
N GLN A 733 -0.22 -16.34 -9.87
CA GLN A 733 -0.81 -17.65 -10.15
C GLN A 733 -0.23 -18.76 -9.24
N LYS A 734 0.20 -18.36 -8.04
CA LYS A 734 0.68 -19.25 -6.98
C LYS A 734 -0.43 -19.53 -5.99
N VAL A 735 -0.48 -20.77 -5.50
CA VAL A 735 -1.26 -21.11 -4.31
C VAL A 735 -0.73 -20.24 -3.16
N ALA A 736 -1.62 -19.70 -2.33
CA ALA A 736 -1.20 -18.90 -1.18
C ALA A 736 -0.34 -19.73 -0.20
N PRO A 737 0.44 -19.07 0.67
CA PRO A 737 1.28 -19.76 1.65
C PRO A 737 0.50 -20.76 2.50
N GLY A 738 1.13 -21.91 2.75
CA GLY A 738 0.58 -22.98 3.58
C GLY A 738 0.73 -22.71 5.06
N PHE A 739 0.72 -23.79 5.85
CA PHE A 739 0.97 -23.69 7.28
C PHE A 739 2.32 -23.00 7.55
N GLY A 740 2.30 -22.06 8.49
CA GLY A 740 3.49 -21.34 8.94
C GLY A 740 3.41 -21.00 10.41
N ILE A 741 4.54 -21.14 11.11
CA ILE A 741 4.75 -20.62 12.46
C ILE A 741 5.55 -19.33 12.35
N VAL A 742 5.09 -18.27 13.00
CA VAL A 742 5.80 -16.99 13.14
C VAL A 742 6.09 -16.76 14.61
N VAL A 743 7.34 -16.42 14.92
CA VAL A 743 7.79 -16.05 16.27
C VAL A 743 8.28 -14.60 16.24
N GLY A 744 7.77 -13.76 17.13
CA GLY A 744 8.22 -12.40 17.33
C GLY A 744 8.78 -12.18 18.73
N ALA A 745 9.80 -11.34 18.84
CA ALA A 745 10.35 -10.89 20.11
C ALA A 745 10.58 -9.38 20.05
N ARG A 746 9.98 -8.64 21.00
CA ARG A 746 10.09 -7.18 21.13
C ARG A 746 10.69 -6.84 22.48
N LEU A 747 11.79 -6.10 22.49
CA LEU A 747 12.44 -5.57 23.68
C LEU A 747 12.40 -4.04 23.64
N THR A 748 11.71 -3.41 24.58
CA THR A 748 11.79 -1.96 24.81
C THR A 748 12.76 -1.68 25.96
N PHE A 749 13.57 -0.62 25.88
CA PHE A 749 14.62 -0.33 26.87
C PHE A 749 14.83 1.15 27.18
#